data_AF-A0A927ZZ30-F1
#
_entry.id   AF-A0A927ZZ30-F1
#
_cell.length_a   1.000
_cell.length_b   1.000
_cell.length_c   1.000
_cell.angle_alpha   90.00
_cell.angle_beta   90.00
_cell.angle_gamma   90.00
#
_symmetry.space_group_name_H-M   'P 1'
#
loop_
_entity.id
_entity.type
_entity.pdbx_description
1 polymer ?
#
loop_
_entity_poly.entity_id
_entity_poly.type
_entity_poly.pdbx_seq_one_letter_code
_entity_poly.pdbx_strand_id
1 'polypeptide(L)'
;MEEANMIRLENVSKYYYNSSNVSCALRKINLNFKMGEFVAVTGESGSGKTTLLNIISGFDSYEDGEIYVNGKPTSYFDEEDFENYRKNEISFIFQNYNLIESYSVIENVMVTYIIAGVPYDTAKEKALEILKKVGLDGDVNKKTTKLSGGQKQRLAIARALAKETNIIVADEPTGNLDDENAKAILEILKELSKDKLVIIVSHNLAQVEPYITRKIRLHDGEVVNDELINEPKNIVPVETDKELSKDRNKVLNFSYLNFKAQPVRTLLLFMIVLISVLASFIFIVNFKANLNDAKTKVLDDELFINFDDTRLLVRTLEQDVITDDIMNGAMVDKVVSVEKYDYITDVNYFRPTDYKYVIENGYLDDMNPVTVDLSYYRLQDFTRFMRSACSLSDSDLAYGRLPENPYEMVVYASDDGLLDTIETVMFNDQRKWNAGVMFKYELKIVGILKEPTEQAYFSEKLCQLIDLLQYKYRITVNYQVKGAGGAYKHQRLHFDEIVLDPNIGEYDCSFSKALFNDASSYLFSSGTNSNLSLGYYSYDLKLKFNQKNCHNIHNNALGVSEDLFDVIYSLVKEKKQFAVFIEDYAYYNEVKKDLLDNGYDSLSCFESSTKGYDENKVIIRYVNLAISIVAFVVINVVGVILLFTILKFRKNDYLIFKMNGMSNNLCKKINIFEIFIYGVISYILVIILVLLVFGLTKNEVLLDAYKYVRFYDYLILLLSTGVLILFISRLFSKFLEKRVKISSISED
;
A
#
# COMPACT_ATOMS: atom_id res chain seq x y z
N MET A 1 -18.61 -62.55 -34.51
CA MET A 1 -18.20 -61.21 -34.06
C MET A 1 -19.47 -60.43 -33.86
N GLU A 2 -19.83 -60.09 -32.62
CA GLU A 2 -20.96 -59.18 -32.37
C GLU A 2 -20.68 -57.86 -33.11
N GLU A 3 -21.67 -57.37 -33.85
CA GLU A 3 -21.58 -56.08 -34.52
C GLU A 3 -21.30 -54.98 -33.48
N ALA A 4 -20.14 -54.33 -33.56
CA ALA A 4 -19.75 -53.29 -32.62
C ALA A 4 -20.60 -52.02 -32.85
N ASN A 5 -21.64 -51.85 -32.03
CA ASN A 5 -22.44 -50.63 -32.01
C ASN A 5 -21.67 -49.51 -31.28
N MET A 6 -21.59 -48.33 -31.90
CA MET A 6 -20.93 -47.15 -31.33
C MET A 6 -21.72 -46.59 -30.13
N ILE A 7 -23.04 -46.50 -30.30
CA ILE A 7 -23.99 -46.07 -29.26
C ILE A 7 -25.16 -47.06 -29.24
N ARG A 8 -25.55 -47.54 -28.06
CA ARG A 8 -26.72 -48.40 -27.86
C ARG A 8 -27.57 -47.89 -26.70
N LEU A 9 -28.87 -47.73 -26.94
CA LEU A 9 -29.87 -47.36 -25.94
C LEU A 9 -30.74 -48.59 -25.68
N GLU A 10 -30.82 -49.01 -24.42
CA GLU A 10 -31.67 -50.13 -23.97
C GLU A 10 -32.73 -49.62 -23.01
N ASN A 11 -33.99 -49.58 -23.45
CA ASN A 11 -35.15 -49.13 -22.68
C ASN A 11 -35.02 -47.74 -22.03
N VAL A 12 -34.32 -46.81 -22.69
CA VAL A 12 -34.01 -45.49 -22.13
C VAL A 12 -35.28 -44.64 -22.00
N SER A 13 -35.53 -44.09 -20.81
CA SER A 13 -36.64 -43.17 -20.57
C SER A 13 -36.19 -41.88 -19.89
N LYS A 14 -36.88 -40.77 -20.23
CA LYS A 14 -36.62 -39.44 -19.68
C LYS A 14 -37.91 -38.82 -19.14
N TYR A 15 -37.85 -38.34 -17.91
CA TYR A 15 -38.92 -37.61 -17.24
C TYR A 15 -38.46 -36.21 -16.83
N TYR A 16 -39.24 -35.19 -17.18
CA TYR A 16 -39.05 -33.84 -16.68
C TYR A 16 -40.05 -33.56 -15.56
N TYR A 17 -39.53 -33.02 -14.45
CA TYR A 17 -40.30 -32.74 -13.24
C TYR A 17 -40.50 -31.24 -13.11
N ASN A 18 -41.73 -30.77 -13.35
CA ASN A 18 -42.13 -29.41 -13.02
C ASN A 18 -42.91 -29.42 -11.70
N SER A 19 -43.00 -28.25 -11.04
CA SER A 19 -43.61 -28.09 -9.71
C SER A 19 -45.02 -28.67 -9.54
N SER A 20 -45.74 -28.92 -10.64
CA SER A 20 -47.09 -29.49 -10.63
C SER A 20 -47.30 -30.71 -11.52
N ASN A 21 -46.38 -31.07 -12.42
CA ASN A 21 -46.57 -32.14 -13.42
C ASN A 21 -45.26 -32.88 -13.74
N VAL A 22 -45.37 -34.18 -14.03
CA VAL A 22 -44.28 -34.99 -14.59
C VAL A 22 -44.57 -35.23 -16.06
N SER A 23 -43.67 -34.79 -16.94
CA SER A 23 -43.76 -35.02 -18.39
C SER A 23 -42.79 -36.12 -18.80
N CYS A 24 -43.28 -37.15 -19.47
CA CYS A 24 -42.45 -38.22 -20.04
C CYS A 24 -42.00 -37.78 -21.43
N ALA A 25 -40.73 -37.41 -21.58
CA ALA A 25 -40.16 -36.94 -22.84
C ALA A 25 -39.67 -38.08 -23.74
N LEU A 26 -39.15 -39.16 -23.16
CA LEU A 26 -38.76 -40.39 -23.87
C LEU A 26 -39.27 -41.60 -23.10
N ARG A 27 -39.76 -42.61 -23.81
CA ARG A 27 -40.36 -43.81 -23.23
C ARG A 27 -39.75 -45.07 -23.85
N LYS A 28 -38.91 -45.75 -23.06
CA LYS A 28 -38.29 -47.04 -23.39
C LYS A 28 -37.69 -47.08 -24.81
N ILE A 29 -36.91 -46.07 -25.16
CA ILE A 29 -36.23 -45.98 -26.45
C ILE A 29 -35.21 -47.12 -26.56
N ASN A 30 -35.30 -47.88 -27.65
CA ASN A 30 -34.36 -48.92 -28.02
C ASN A 30 -33.77 -48.60 -29.39
N LEU A 31 -32.52 -48.16 -29.43
CA LEU A 31 -31.84 -47.72 -30.66
C LEU A 31 -30.37 -48.09 -30.61
N ASN A 32 -29.83 -48.52 -31.75
CA ASN A 32 -28.42 -48.84 -31.93
C ASN A 32 -27.87 -48.03 -33.10
N PHE A 33 -26.73 -47.40 -32.92
CA PHE A 33 -26.05 -46.60 -33.94
C PHE A 33 -24.66 -47.17 -34.23
N LYS A 34 -24.30 -47.23 -35.51
CA LYS A 34 -23.03 -47.77 -36.01
C LYS A 34 -22.16 -46.67 -36.62
N MET A 35 -20.85 -46.90 -36.64
CA MET A 35 -19.93 -46.04 -37.39
C MET A 35 -20.27 -46.05 -38.88
N GLY A 36 -20.12 -44.92 -39.56
CA GLY A 36 -20.43 -44.80 -40.98
C GLY A 36 -21.90 -44.54 -41.30
N GLU A 37 -22.77 -44.46 -40.28
CA GLU A 37 -24.17 -44.10 -40.47
C GLU A 37 -24.36 -42.58 -40.55
N PHE A 38 -25.25 -42.16 -41.46
CA PHE A 38 -25.85 -40.83 -41.45
C PHE A 38 -27.35 -40.99 -41.16
N VAL A 39 -27.74 -40.76 -39.90
CA VAL A 39 -29.10 -41.03 -39.41
C VAL A 39 -29.89 -39.73 -39.27
N ALA A 40 -31.06 -39.66 -39.89
CA ALA A 40 -32.03 -38.60 -39.61
C ALA A 40 -33.07 -39.05 -38.57
N VAL A 41 -33.22 -38.26 -37.51
CA VAL A 41 -34.29 -38.41 -36.51
C VAL A 41 -35.36 -37.35 -36.80
N THR A 42 -36.59 -37.80 -37.04
CA THR A 42 -37.73 -36.97 -37.46
C THR A 42 -38.94 -37.17 -36.55
N GLY A 43 -39.89 -36.24 -36.58
CA GLY A 43 -41.08 -36.28 -35.73
C GLY A 43 -41.67 -34.90 -35.47
N GLU A 44 -42.90 -34.87 -34.98
CA GLU A 44 -43.64 -33.63 -34.67
C GLU A 44 -42.97 -32.84 -33.54
N SER A 45 -43.28 -31.55 -33.42
CA SER A 45 -42.76 -30.75 -32.31
C SER A 45 -43.19 -31.38 -30.98
N GLY A 46 -42.27 -31.43 -30.00
CA GLY A 46 -42.53 -32.09 -28.72
C GLY A 46 -42.39 -33.62 -28.70
N SER A 47 -42.06 -34.29 -29.82
CA SER A 47 -41.95 -35.76 -29.86
C SER A 47 -40.72 -36.36 -29.15
N GLY A 48 -39.88 -35.55 -28.50
CA GLY A 48 -38.69 -35.99 -27.77
C GLY A 48 -37.37 -35.99 -28.55
N LYS A 49 -37.32 -35.47 -29.79
CA LYS A 49 -36.11 -35.45 -30.66
C LYS A 49 -34.89 -34.80 -30.01
N THR A 50 -35.03 -33.56 -29.57
CA THR A 50 -33.95 -32.80 -28.91
C THR A 50 -33.56 -33.46 -27.58
N THR A 51 -34.53 -34.00 -26.84
CA THR A 51 -34.26 -34.78 -25.62
C THR A 51 -33.40 -36.01 -25.91
N LEU A 52 -33.71 -36.76 -26.98
CA LEU A 52 -32.89 -37.89 -27.42
C LEU A 52 -31.45 -37.46 -27.76
N LEU A 53 -31.28 -36.38 -28.53
CA LEU A 53 -29.96 -35.85 -28.87
C LEU A 53 -29.19 -35.42 -27.61
N ASN A 54 -29.84 -34.73 -26.68
CA ASN A 54 -29.22 -34.23 -25.45
C ASN A 54 -28.74 -35.38 -24.55
N ILE A 55 -29.52 -36.45 -24.45
CA ILE A 55 -29.16 -37.64 -23.69
C ILE A 55 -28.00 -38.38 -24.36
N ILE A 56 -28.07 -38.62 -25.67
CA ILE A 56 -26.96 -39.23 -26.43
C ILE A 56 -25.69 -38.39 -26.28
N SER A 57 -25.80 -37.07 -26.23
CA SER A 57 -24.67 -36.15 -26.12
C SER A 57 -24.10 -35.99 -24.71
N GLY A 58 -24.70 -36.64 -23.70
CA GLY A 58 -24.32 -36.48 -22.30
C GLY A 58 -24.55 -35.06 -21.80
N PHE A 59 -25.51 -34.32 -22.38
CA PHE A 59 -25.95 -33.00 -21.93
C PHE A 59 -27.09 -33.07 -20.92
N ASP A 60 -27.87 -34.15 -20.98
CA ASP A 60 -28.93 -34.46 -20.02
C ASP A 60 -28.78 -35.91 -19.54
N SER A 61 -29.32 -36.20 -18.36
CA SER A 61 -29.37 -37.56 -17.81
C SER A 61 -30.61 -38.30 -18.30
N TYR A 62 -30.68 -39.60 -18.02
CA TYR A 62 -31.87 -40.43 -18.15
C TYR A 62 -32.21 -41.06 -16.79
N GLU A 63 -33.46 -41.47 -16.57
CA GLU A 63 -33.91 -42.02 -15.28
C GLU A 63 -34.17 -43.54 -15.31
N ASP A 64 -34.38 -44.14 -16.49
CA ASP A 64 -34.59 -45.57 -16.65
C ASP A 64 -33.90 -46.08 -17.93
N GLY A 65 -33.55 -47.36 -17.96
CA GLY A 65 -32.75 -47.99 -19.02
C GLY A 65 -31.24 -47.83 -18.87
N GLU A 66 -30.50 -48.11 -19.95
CA GLU A 66 -29.03 -48.00 -19.99
C GLU A 66 -28.56 -47.49 -21.36
N ILE A 67 -27.52 -46.66 -21.36
CA ILE A 67 -26.85 -46.22 -22.59
C ILE A 67 -25.44 -46.77 -22.59
N TYR A 68 -25.05 -47.43 -23.68
CA TYR A 68 -23.71 -47.92 -23.91
C TYR A 68 -23.02 -47.06 -24.96
N VAL A 69 -21.80 -46.61 -24.66
CA VAL A 69 -20.91 -45.91 -25.60
C VAL A 69 -19.65 -46.75 -25.76
N ASN A 70 -19.29 -47.12 -26.99
CA ASN A 70 -18.16 -48.03 -27.26
C ASN A 70 -18.26 -49.33 -26.43
N GLY A 71 -19.48 -49.85 -26.27
CA GLY A 71 -19.77 -51.03 -25.45
C GLY A 71 -19.71 -50.84 -23.93
N LYS A 72 -19.35 -49.64 -23.43
CA LYS A 72 -19.29 -49.35 -21.98
C LYS A 72 -20.59 -48.73 -21.48
N PRO A 73 -21.21 -49.23 -20.40
CA PRO A 73 -22.40 -48.63 -19.81
C PRO A 73 -22.08 -47.24 -19.23
N THR A 74 -23.04 -46.33 -19.30
CA THR A 74 -22.91 -44.93 -18.84
C THR A 74 -23.54 -44.70 -17.47
N SER A 75 -24.29 -45.67 -16.93
CA SER A 75 -24.87 -45.59 -15.57
C SER A 75 -23.85 -45.35 -14.46
N TYR A 76 -22.57 -45.72 -14.68
CA TYR A 76 -21.47 -45.49 -13.75
C TYR A 76 -20.69 -44.19 -14.02
N PHE A 77 -21.02 -43.44 -15.09
CA PHE A 77 -20.28 -42.24 -15.44
C PHE A 77 -20.54 -41.14 -14.41
N ASP A 78 -19.47 -40.59 -13.86
CA ASP A 78 -19.54 -39.35 -13.08
C ASP A 78 -19.45 -38.11 -14.00
N GLU A 79 -19.41 -36.92 -13.40
CA GLU A 79 -19.31 -35.68 -14.19
C GLU A 79 -18.01 -35.63 -15.02
N GLU A 80 -16.90 -36.18 -14.51
CA GLU A 80 -15.61 -36.21 -15.21
C GLU A 80 -15.63 -37.21 -16.38
N ASP A 81 -16.27 -38.36 -16.21
CA ASP A 81 -16.49 -39.33 -17.29
C ASP A 81 -17.33 -38.73 -18.42
N PHE A 82 -18.43 -38.03 -18.09
CA PHE A 82 -19.23 -37.32 -19.09
C PHE A 82 -18.48 -36.13 -19.70
N GLU A 83 -17.62 -35.43 -18.94
CA GLU A 83 -16.73 -34.40 -19.49
C GLU A 83 -15.75 -35.00 -20.51
N ASN A 84 -15.16 -36.17 -20.22
CA ASN A 84 -14.27 -36.90 -21.12
C ASN A 84 -15.00 -37.44 -22.35
N TYR A 85 -16.19 -38.00 -22.17
CA TYR A 85 -17.07 -38.43 -23.26
C TYR A 85 -17.37 -37.26 -24.20
N ARG A 86 -17.86 -36.15 -23.64
CA ARG A 86 -18.06 -34.92 -24.40
C ARG A 86 -16.77 -34.52 -25.07
N LYS A 87 -15.64 -34.44 -24.38
CA LYS A 87 -14.38 -33.94 -24.93
C LYS A 87 -13.86 -34.76 -26.11
N ASN A 88 -13.94 -36.10 -26.05
CA ASN A 88 -13.19 -36.98 -26.94
C ASN A 88 -14.04 -37.76 -27.95
N GLU A 89 -15.29 -38.09 -27.62
CA GLU A 89 -16.10 -39.05 -28.39
C GLU A 89 -17.22 -38.39 -29.22
N ILE A 90 -17.77 -37.27 -28.77
CA ILE A 90 -18.95 -36.64 -29.39
C ILE A 90 -18.79 -35.14 -29.64
N SER A 91 -19.25 -34.67 -30.79
CA SER A 91 -19.37 -33.25 -31.14
C SER A 91 -20.83 -32.90 -31.40
N PHE A 92 -21.21 -31.66 -31.06
CA PHE A 92 -22.59 -31.20 -31.17
C PHE A 92 -22.68 -29.91 -32.00
N ILE A 93 -23.63 -29.88 -32.92
CA ILE A 93 -23.99 -28.71 -33.74
C ILE A 93 -25.40 -28.27 -33.31
N PHE A 94 -25.50 -27.08 -32.74
CA PHE A 94 -26.76 -26.55 -32.21
C PHE A 94 -27.53 -25.74 -33.25
N GLN A 95 -28.86 -25.74 -33.16
CA GLN A 95 -29.76 -24.90 -33.94
C GLN A 95 -29.43 -23.39 -33.82
N ASN A 96 -29.17 -22.93 -32.59
CA ASN A 96 -28.80 -21.53 -32.31
C ASN A 96 -27.28 -21.25 -32.40
N TYR A 97 -26.50 -22.11 -33.07
CA TYR A 97 -25.05 -22.05 -33.27
C TYR A 97 -24.18 -22.19 -31.99
N ASN A 98 -24.65 -21.66 -30.84
CA ASN A 98 -23.96 -21.62 -29.54
C ASN A 98 -22.50 -21.17 -29.66
N LEU A 99 -22.25 -20.09 -30.38
CA LEU A 99 -20.91 -19.52 -30.58
C LEU A 99 -20.59 -18.47 -29.53
N ILE A 100 -19.30 -18.31 -29.20
CA ILE A 100 -18.84 -17.28 -28.28
C ILE A 100 -18.80 -15.97 -29.07
N GLU A 101 -19.77 -15.09 -28.82
CA GLU A 101 -19.97 -13.86 -29.58
C GLU A 101 -18.79 -12.89 -29.47
N SER A 102 -18.17 -12.86 -28.29
CA SER A 102 -17.01 -12.02 -28.01
C SER A 102 -15.73 -12.48 -28.71
N TYR A 103 -15.71 -13.70 -29.23
CA TYR A 103 -14.56 -14.27 -29.92
C TYR A 103 -14.65 -14.02 -31.42
N SER A 104 -13.50 -14.00 -32.10
CA SER A 104 -13.44 -14.04 -33.56
C SER A 104 -13.72 -15.45 -34.09
N VAL A 105 -13.85 -15.55 -35.41
CA VAL A 105 -14.01 -16.82 -36.14
C VAL A 105 -12.91 -17.81 -35.74
N ILE A 106 -11.64 -17.40 -35.80
CA ILE A 106 -10.52 -18.27 -35.40
C ILE A 106 -10.52 -18.62 -33.92
N GLU A 107 -10.83 -17.65 -33.05
CA GLU A 107 -10.82 -17.86 -31.60
C GLU A 107 -11.88 -18.91 -31.19
N ASN A 108 -13.06 -18.92 -31.84
CA ASN A 108 -14.11 -19.92 -31.62
C ASN A 108 -13.68 -21.35 -31.96
N VAL A 109 -12.82 -21.53 -32.97
CA VAL A 109 -12.30 -22.86 -33.36
C VAL A 109 -11.11 -23.24 -32.49
N MET A 110 -10.20 -22.29 -32.18
CA MET A 110 -9.04 -22.51 -31.32
C MET A 110 -9.41 -23.00 -29.93
N VAL A 111 -10.52 -22.53 -29.36
CA VAL A 111 -11.03 -22.97 -28.05
C VAL A 111 -11.08 -24.49 -27.92
N THR A 112 -11.57 -25.18 -28.94
CA THR A 112 -11.70 -26.65 -28.93
C THR A 112 -10.34 -27.31 -28.77
N TYR A 113 -9.33 -26.83 -29.51
CA TYR A 113 -7.97 -27.32 -29.43
C TYR A 113 -7.29 -27.00 -28.08
N ILE A 114 -7.51 -25.82 -27.52
CA ILE A 114 -6.93 -25.44 -26.22
C ILE A 114 -7.57 -26.29 -25.08
N ILE A 115 -8.87 -26.60 -25.15
CA ILE A 115 -9.53 -27.54 -24.21
C ILE A 115 -8.91 -28.93 -24.31
N ALA A 116 -8.69 -29.41 -25.54
CA ALA A 116 -7.99 -30.67 -25.80
C ALA A 116 -6.59 -30.65 -25.14
N GLY A 117 -5.89 -29.53 -25.23
CA GLY A 117 -4.54 -29.32 -24.68
C GLY A 117 -3.47 -29.13 -25.73
N VAL A 118 -3.89 -28.74 -26.94
CA VAL A 118 -3.00 -28.32 -28.00
C VAL A 118 -2.42 -26.95 -27.65
N PRO A 119 -1.09 -26.73 -27.81
CA PRO A 119 -0.46 -25.43 -27.61
C PRO A 119 -1.10 -24.32 -28.46
N TYR A 120 -1.03 -23.08 -28.00
CA TYR A 120 -1.75 -21.95 -28.62
C TYR A 120 -1.41 -21.75 -30.11
N ASP A 121 -0.13 -21.80 -30.48
CA ASP A 121 0.29 -21.57 -31.87
C ASP A 121 -0.13 -22.71 -32.80
N THR A 122 0.04 -23.96 -32.36
CA THR A 122 -0.43 -25.14 -33.09
C THR A 122 -1.96 -25.16 -33.20
N ALA A 123 -2.68 -24.75 -32.15
CA ALA A 123 -4.14 -24.61 -32.18
C ALA A 123 -4.59 -23.57 -33.22
N LYS A 124 -3.83 -22.48 -33.37
CA LYS A 124 -4.08 -21.45 -34.39
C LYS A 124 -3.90 -21.99 -35.81
N GLU A 125 -2.81 -22.72 -36.06
CA GLU A 125 -2.53 -23.34 -37.36
C GLU A 125 -3.63 -24.33 -37.76
N LYS A 126 -3.96 -25.28 -36.86
CA LYS A 126 -5.05 -26.25 -37.09
C LYS A 126 -6.41 -25.57 -37.29
N ALA A 127 -6.71 -24.52 -36.53
CA ALA A 127 -7.94 -23.77 -36.70
C ALA A 127 -8.05 -23.12 -38.09
N LEU A 128 -6.95 -22.58 -38.64
CA LEU A 128 -6.93 -22.01 -39.99
C LEU A 128 -7.19 -23.06 -41.07
N GLU A 129 -6.62 -24.27 -40.93
CA GLU A 129 -6.88 -25.37 -41.86
C GLU A 129 -8.35 -25.78 -41.89
N ILE A 130 -8.98 -25.89 -40.72
CA ILE A 130 -10.41 -26.20 -40.62
C ILE A 130 -11.27 -25.09 -41.20
N LEU A 131 -10.94 -23.83 -40.90
CA LEU A 131 -11.69 -22.69 -41.44
C LEU A 131 -11.62 -22.66 -42.97
N LYS A 132 -10.49 -23.03 -43.56
CA LYS A 132 -10.37 -23.18 -45.01
C LYS A 132 -11.27 -24.28 -45.57
N LYS A 133 -11.37 -25.43 -44.89
CA LYS A 133 -12.27 -26.54 -45.29
C LYS A 133 -13.74 -26.14 -45.31
N VAL A 134 -14.16 -25.26 -44.40
CA VAL A 134 -15.54 -24.74 -44.35
C VAL A 134 -15.72 -23.40 -45.07
N GLY A 135 -14.74 -22.93 -45.84
CA GLY A 135 -14.85 -21.67 -46.61
C GLY A 135 -15.01 -20.40 -45.76
N LEU A 136 -14.31 -20.32 -44.63
CA LEU A 136 -14.28 -19.15 -43.73
C LEU A 136 -12.87 -18.54 -43.58
N ASP A 137 -11.96 -18.85 -44.49
CA ASP A 137 -10.57 -18.34 -44.52
C ASP A 137 -10.48 -16.82 -44.72
N GLY A 138 -11.47 -16.21 -45.39
CA GLY A 138 -11.56 -14.75 -45.52
C GLY A 138 -12.06 -14.01 -44.27
N ASP A 139 -12.71 -14.70 -43.33
CA ASP A 139 -13.39 -14.08 -42.17
C ASP A 139 -12.67 -14.36 -40.84
N VAL A 140 -11.47 -14.94 -40.86
CA VAL A 140 -10.70 -15.44 -39.69
C VAL A 140 -10.69 -14.48 -38.48
N ASN A 141 -10.47 -13.19 -38.70
CA ASN A 141 -10.37 -12.18 -37.63
C ASN A 141 -11.70 -11.47 -37.31
N LYS A 142 -12.77 -11.77 -38.05
CA LYS A 142 -14.08 -11.16 -37.89
C LYS A 142 -14.71 -11.66 -36.59
N LYS A 143 -15.33 -10.77 -35.82
CA LYS A 143 -16.12 -11.16 -34.62
C LYS A 143 -17.38 -11.90 -35.05
N THR A 144 -17.77 -12.90 -34.26
CA THR A 144 -18.94 -13.75 -34.52
C THR A 144 -20.23 -12.94 -34.70
N THR A 145 -20.38 -11.83 -33.97
CA THR A 145 -21.52 -10.91 -34.10
C THR A 145 -21.69 -10.30 -35.48
N LYS A 146 -20.64 -10.29 -36.32
CA LYS A 146 -20.65 -9.72 -37.67
C LYS A 146 -20.90 -10.77 -38.78
N LEU A 147 -21.07 -12.04 -38.43
CA LEU A 147 -21.29 -13.13 -39.39
C LEU A 147 -22.77 -13.27 -39.78
N SER A 148 -23.04 -13.66 -41.03
CA SER A 148 -24.37 -14.07 -41.47
C SER A 148 -24.80 -15.39 -40.82
N GLY A 149 -26.09 -15.75 -40.85
CA GLY A 149 -26.57 -17.03 -40.31
C GLY A 149 -25.85 -18.25 -40.91
N GLY A 150 -25.67 -18.28 -42.24
CA GLY A 150 -24.90 -19.32 -42.92
C GLY A 150 -23.43 -19.37 -42.50
N GLN A 151 -22.78 -18.22 -42.32
CA GLN A 151 -21.40 -18.17 -41.81
C GLN A 151 -21.31 -18.66 -40.36
N LYS A 152 -22.28 -18.32 -39.50
CA LYS A 152 -22.35 -18.83 -38.12
C LYS A 152 -22.53 -20.34 -38.09
N GLN A 153 -23.36 -20.90 -38.99
CA GLN A 153 -23.52 -22.35 -39.09
C GLN A 153 -22.23 -23.04 -39.52
N ARG A 154 -21.55 -22.52 -40.55
CA ARG A 154 -20.24 -23.04 -40.99
C ARG A 154 -19.18 -22.97 -39.89
N LEU A 155 -19.21 -21.92 -39.07
CA LEU A 155 -18.32 -21.80 -37.91
C LEU A 155 -18.67 -22.80 -36.80
N ALA A 156 -19.95 -23.05 -36.53
CA ALA A 156 -20.39 -24.08 -35.59
C ALA A 156 -19.93 -25.48 -36.03
N ILE A 157 -20.02 -25.76 -37.34
CA ILE A 157 -19.51 -27.00 -37.94
C ILE A 157 -17.99 -27.06 -37.82
N ALA A 158 -17.25 -26.01 -38.18
CA ALA A 158 -15.79 -25.95 -38.01
C ALA A 158 -15.37 -26.28 -36.57
N ARG A 159 -16.08 -25.74 -35.57
CA ARG A 159 -15.81 -26.04 -34.17
C ARG A 159 -16.09 -27.50 -33.80
N ALA A 160 -17.14 -28.10 -34.35
CA ALA A 160 -17.42 -29.53 -34.19
C ALA A 160 -16.33 -30.39 -34.84
N LEU A 161 -15.84 -30.00 -36.03
CA LEU A 161 -14.74 -30.69 -36.72
C LEU A 161 -13.42 -30.63 -35.97
N ALA A 162 -13.13 -29.48 -35.34
CA ALA A 162 -11.91 -29.28 -34.56
C ALA A 162 -11.77 -30.23 -33.37
N LYS A 163 -12.88 -30.84 -32.94
CA LYS A 163 -12.91 -31.80 -31.83
C LYS A 163 -12.39 -33.18 -32.23
N GLU A 164 -12.37 -33.47 -33.54
CA GLU A 164 -11.89 -34.73 -34.11
C GLU A 164 -12.56 -35.96 -33.45
N THR A 165 -13.87 -35.89 -33.21
CA THR A 165 -14.64 -36.95 -32.55
C THR A 165 -15.22 -37.95 -33.55
N ASN A 166 -15.54 -39.16 -33.07
CA ASN A 166 -16.15 -40.24 -33.84
C ASN A 166 -17.66 -40.04 -34.07
N ILE A 167 -18.31 -39.28 -33.17
CA ILE A 167 -19.74 -39.00 -33.23
C ILE A 167 -19.97 -37.50 -33.49
N ILE A 168 -20.88 -37.20 -34.40
CA ILE A 168 -21.39 -35.85 -34.67
C ILE A 168 -22.90 -35.88 -34.52
N VAL A 169 -23.41 -35.00 -33.67
CA VAL A 169 -24.83 -34.83 -33.43
C VAL A 169 -25.22 -33.41 -33.85
N ALA A 170 -26.29 -33.26 -34.62
CA ALA A 170 -26.72 -31.98 -35.15
C ALA A 170 -28.22 -31.77 -34.94
N ASP A 171 -28.58 -30.73 -34.19
CA ASP A 171 -29.97 -30.33 -33.98
C ASP A 171 -30.33 -29.22 -34.97
N GLU A 172 -31.17 -29.56 -35.96
CA GLU A 172 -31.65 -28.66 -37.02
C GLU A 172 -30.58 -27.79 -37.69
N PRO A 173 -29.48 -28.36 -38.19
CA PRO A 173 -28.34 -27.59 -38.69
C PRO A 173 -28.65 -26.79 -39.98
N THR A 174 -29.80 -27.01 -40.63
CA THR A 174 -30.21 -26.34 -41.86
C THR A 174 -31.46 -25.44 -41.69
N GLY A 175 -32.09 -25.42 -40.50
CA GLY A 175 -33.40 -24.79 -40.33
C GLY A 175 -33.44 -23.28 -40.60
N ASN A 176 -32.32 -22.59 -40.36
CA ASN A 176 -32.19 -21.13 -40.53
C ASN A 176 -31.39 -20.72 -41.78
N LEU A 177 -31.24 -21.63 -42.75
CA LEU A 177 -30.42 -21.42 -43.96
C LEU A 177 -31.27 -21.36 -45.23
N ASP A 178 -30.76 -20.65 -46.24
CA ASP A 178 -31.26 -20.79 -47.62
C ASP A 178 -30.87 -22.16 -48.20
N ASP A 179 -31.53 -22.56 -49.29
CA ASP A 179 -31.37 -23.89 -49.89
C ASP A 179 -29.92 -24.17 -50.34
N GLU A 180 -29.21 -23.17 -50.87
CA GLU A 180 -27.82 -23.32 -51.31
C GLU A 180 -26.88 -23.60 -50.13
N ASN A 181 -26.99 -22.82 -49.05
CA ASN A 181 -26.18 -23.03 -47.86
C ASN A 181 -26.57 -24.34 -47.14
N ALA A 182 -27.87 -24.67 -47.07
CA ALA A 182 -28.34 -25.91 -46.48
C ALA A 182 -27.74 -27.13 -47.20
N LYS A 183 -27.72 -27.11 -48.54
CA LYS A 183 -27.11 -28.16 -49.36
C LYS A 183 -25.62 -28.32 -49.07
N ALA A 184 -24.87 -27.21 -49.03
CA ALA A 184 -23.45 -27.24 -48.72
C ALA A 184 -23.15 -27.83 -47.32
N ILE A 185 -24.00 -27.53 -46.32
CA ILE A 185 -23.87 -28.12 -44.98
C ILE A 185 -24.12 -29.64 -45.00
N LEU A 186 -25.16 -30.09 -45.70
CA LEU A 186 -25.50 -31.51 -45.79
C LEU A 186 -24.44 -32.31 -46.55
N GLU A 187 -23.81 -31.71 -47.57
CA GLU A 187 -22.67 -32.32 -48.28
C GLU A 187 -21.46 -32.53 -47.35
N ILE A 188 -21.14 -31.54 -46.51
CA ILE A 188 -20.08 -31.67 -45.50
C ILE A 188 -20.41 -32.78 -44.51
N LEU A 189 -21.63 -32.80 -43.96
CA LEU A 189 -22.06 -33.85 -43.02
C LEU A 189 -22.07 -35.24 -43.67
N LYS A 190 -22.46 -35.33 -44.94
CA LYS A 190 -22.40 -36.58 -45.70
C LYS A 190 -20.97 -37.05 -45.88
N GLU A 191 -20.05 -36.15 -46.20
CA GLU A 191 -18.64 -36.50 -46.33
C GLU A 191 -18.07 -37.05 -45.02
N LEU A 192 -18.40 -36.42 -43.89
CA LEU A 192 -17.98 -36.87 -42.56
C LEU A 192 -18.61 -38.19 -42.13
N SER A 193 -19.84 -38.47 -42.58
CA SER A 193 -20.46 -39.77 -42.32
C SER A 193 -19.73 -40.95 -42.97
N LYS A 194 -18.74 -40.71 -43.84
CA LYS A 194 -17.94 -41.80 -44.44
C LYS A 194 -16.99 -42.47 -43.46
N ASP A 195 -16.62 -41.80 -42.37
CA ASP A 195 -15.67 -42.27 -41.36
C ASP A 195 -16.18 -42.05 -39.92
N LYS A 196 -17.36 -41.44 -39.75
CA LYS A 196 -17.96 -41.08 -38.45
C LYS A 196 -19.43 -41.46 -38.40
N LEU A 197 -19.98 -41.51 -37.18
CA LEU A 197 -21.42 -41.54 -36.96
C LEU A 197 -21.97 -40.11 -36.99
N VAL A 198 -22.94 -39.83 -37.86
CA VAL A 198 -23.63 -38.54 -37.93
C VAL A 198 -25.12 -38.73 -37.63
N ILE A 199 -25.63 -38.07 -36.59
CA ILE A 199 -27.06 -38.06 -36.23
C ILE A 199 -27.58 -36.64 -36.40
N ILE A 200 -28.59 -36.46 -37.25
CA ILE A 200 -29.23 -35.17 -37.51
C ILE A 200 -30.69 -35.21 -37.09
N VAL A 201 -31.16 -34.18 -36.40
CA VAL A 201 -32.59 -33.87 -36.27
C VAL A 201 -32.94 -32.81 -37.31
N SER A 202 -34.03 -33.06 -38.05
CA SER A 202 -34.53 -32.11 -39.04
C SER A 202 -36.06 -32.20 -39.16
N HIS A 203 -36.69 -31.05 -39.35
CA HIS A 203 -38.10 -30.95 -39.75
C HIS A 203 -38.30 -30.97 -41.26
N ASN A 204 -37.27 -30.64 -42.04
CA ASN A 204 -37.33 -30.68 -43.50
C ASN A 204 -36.69 -31.98 -44.01
N LEU A 205 -37.47 -33.05 -43.99
CA LEU A 205 -37.01 -34.37 -44.43
C LEU A 205 -36.58 -34.36 -45.91
N ALA A 206 -37.30 -33.66 -46.78
CA ALA A 206 -37.04 -33.66 -48.22
C ALA A 206 -35.63 -33.15 -48.56
N GLN A 207 -35.10 -32.21 -47.78
CA GLN A 207 -33.73 -31.71 -47.95
C GLN A 207 -32.66 -32.73 -47.50
N VAL A 208 -32.95 -33.55 -46.48
CA VAL A 208 -31.97 -34.41 -45.80
C VAL A 208 -31.96 -35.85 -46.34
N GLU A 209 -33.11 -36.35 -46.79
CA GLU A 209 -33.34 -37.71 -47.29
C GLU A 209 -32.32 -38.18 -48.35
N PRO A 210 -31.84 -37.35 -49.29
CA PRO A 210 -30.82 -37.77 -50.27
C PRO A 210 -29.45 -38.14 -49.67
N TYR A 211 -29.17 -37.73 -48.44
CA TYR A 211 -27.85 -37.87 -47.82
C TYR A 211 -27.80 -39.00 -46.79
N ILE A 212 -28.93 -39.38 -46.20
CA ILE A 212 -28.96 -40.31 -45.07
C ILE A 212 -28.83 -41.77 -45.48
N THR A 213 -28.34 -42.58 -44.54
CA THR A 213 -28.35 -44.04 -44.60
C THR A 213 -29.55 -44.63 -43.88
N ARG A 214 -30.08 -43.93 -42.87
CA ARG A 214 -31.15 -44.42 -42.01
C ARG A 214 -32.05 -43.28 -41.53
N LYS A 215 -33.33 -43.59 -41.36
CA LYS A 215 -34.38 -42.65 -40.96
C LYS A 215 -35.16 -43.22 -39.78
N ILE A 216 -35.18 -42.46 -38.70
CA ILE A 216 -35.90 -42.81 -37.47
C ILE A 216 -37.02 -41.79 -37.28
N ARG A 217 -38.23 -42.24 -36.99
CA ARG A 217 -39.37 -41.39 -36.67
C ARG A 217 -39.78 -41.58 -35.21
N LEU A 218 -39.77 -40.48 -34.46
CA LEU A 218 -40.25 -40.38 -33.08
C LEU A 218 -41.65 -39.77 -33.04
N HIS A 219 -42.51 -40.35 -32.20
CA HIS A 219 -43.84 -39.85 -31.88
C HIS A 219 -44.12 -40.08 -30.40
N ASP A 220 -44.56 -39.04 -29.66
CA ASP A 220 -44.82 -39.09 -28.22
C ASP A 220 -43.73 -39.78 -27.37
N GLY A 221 -42.45 -39.53 -27.72
CA GLY A 221 -41.31 -40.10 -27.00
C GLY A 221 -41.04 -41.58 -27.27
N GLU A 222 -41.69 -42.19 -28.26
CA GLU A 222 -41.46 -43.57 -28.71
C GLU A 222 -40.94 -43.63 -30.16
N VAL A 223 -40.18 -44.67 -30.49
CA VAL A 223 -39.75 -44.95 -31.88
C VAL A 223 -40.88 -45.65 -32.61
N VAL A 224 -41.48 -44.97 -33.59
CA VAL A 224 -42.60 -45.51 -34.39
C VAL A 224 -42.17 -46.02 -35.75
N ASN A 225 -41.03 -45.57 -36.27
CA ASN A 225 -40.45 -46.10 -37.49
C ASN A 225 -38.92 -46.02 -37.45
N ASP A 226 -38.27 -47.03 -38.03
CA ASP A 226 -36.82 -47.14 -38.15
C ASP A 226 -36.48 -47.84 -39.47
N GLU A 227 -36.14 -47.03 -40.47
CA GLU A 227 -36.04 -47.44 -41.87
C GLU A 227 -34.63 -47.20 -42.41
N LEU A 228 -34.04 -48.22 -43.05
CA LEU A 228 -32.74 -48.12 -43.69
C LEU A 228 -32.93 -47.69 -45.16
N ILE A 229 -32.39 -46.51 -45.50
CA ILE A 229 -32.56 -45.87 -46.81
C ILE A 229 -31.42 -46.27 -47.75
N ASN A 230 -30.18 -46.28 -47.24
CA ASN A 230 -28.98 -46.66 -47.99
C ASN A 230 -28.05 -47.49 -47.09
N GLU A 231 -27.30 -48.43 -47.65
CA GLU A 231 -26.35 -49.22 -46.87
C GLU A 231 -25.21 -48.35 -46.30
N PRO A 232 -25.00 -48.34 -44.97
CA PRO A 232 -23.85 -47.69 -44.37
C PRO A 232 -22.57 -48.47 -44.69
N LYS A 233 -21.43 -47.77 -44.77
CA LYS A 233 -20.15 -48.46 -44.87
C LYS A 233 -19.85 -49.14 -43.54
N ASN A 234 -19.46 -50.42 -43.58
CA ASN A 234 -18.94 -51.09 -42.39
C ASN A 234 -17.54 -50.57 -42.07
N ILE A 235 -17.43 -49.85 -40.95
CA ILE A 235 -16.20 -49.21 -40.49
C ILE A 235 -15.92 -49.72 -39.08
N VAL A 236 -14.72 -50.22 -38.88
CA VAL A 236 -14.24 -50.56 -37.53
C VAL A 236 -13.74 -49.25 -36.90
N PRO A 237 -14.15 -48.92 -35.66
CA PRO A 237 -13.62 -47.75 -34.95
C PRO A 237 -12.09 -47.82 -34.93
N VAL A 238 -11.43 -46.80 -35.46
CA VAL A 238 -9.99 -46.66 -35.28
C VAL A 238 -9.79 -46.18 -33.85
N GLU A 239 -9.18 -47.01 -33.00
CA GLU A 239 -8.63 -46.55 -31.71
C GLU A 239 -7.60 -45.48 -32.03
N THR A 240 -8.02 -44.22 -31.93
CA THR A 240 -7.12 -43.10 -32.01
C THR A 240 -6.47 -43.00 -30.64
N ASP A 241 -5.24 -43.52 -30.53
CA ASP A 241 -4.30 -43.11 -29.50
C ASP A 241 -4.04 -41.62 -29.69
N LYS A 242 -4.98 -40.78 -29.23
CA LYS A 242 -4.76 -39.36 -29.11
C LYS A 242 -3.72 -39.22 -28.00
N GLU A 243 -2.44 -39.16 -28.37
CA GLU A 243 -1.42 -38.51 -27.56
C GLU A 243 -1.86 -37.04 -27.40
N LEU A 244 -2.80 -36.81 -26.49
CA LEU A 244 -3.22 -35.51 -26.05
C LEU A 244 -2.00 -34.90 -25.38
N SER A 245 -1.32 -34.00 -26.10
CA SER A 245 -0.24 -33.21 -25.56
C SER A 245 -0.69 -32.65 -24.21
N LYS A 246 0.00 -33.07 -23.14
CA LYS A 246 -0.22 -32.56 -21.79
C LYS A 246 0.38 -31.14 -21.70
N ASP A 247 -0.12 -30.20 -22.50
CA ASP A 247 0.22 -28.80 -22.28
C ASP A 247 -0.29 -28.41 -20.89
N ARG A 248 0.67 -28.12 -20.01
CA ARG A 248 0.42 -27.71 -18.62
C ARG A 248 -0.10 -26.28 -18.56
N ASN A 249 -0.04 -25.53 -19.66
CA ASN A 249 -0.33 -24.09 -19.72
C ASN A 249 -1.75 -23.75 -20.20
N LYS A 250 -2.72 -24.69 -20.15
CA LYS A 250 -4.13 -24.45 -20.54
C LYS A 250 -4.71 -23.19 -19.90
N VAL A 251 -4.44 -22.97 -18.61
CA VAL A 251 -4.92 -21.81 -17.86
C VAL A 251 -4.37 -20.51 -18.44
N LEU A 252 -3.08 -20.47 -18.76
CA LEU A 252 -2.41 -19.30 -19.34
C LEU A 252 -2.95 -19.00 -20.73
N ASN A 253 -3.01 -20.01 -21.61
CA ASN A 253 -3.47 -19.86 -22.99
C ASN A 253 -4.92 -19.34 -23.04
N PHE A 254 -5.80 -19.87 -22.17
CA PHE A 254 -7.19 -19.39 -22.07
C PHE A 254 -7.29 -17.97 -21.53
N SER A 255 -6.50 -17.63 -20.51
CA SER A 255 -6.52 -16.30 -19.91
C SER A 255 -6.05 -15.24 -20.90
N TYR A 256 -5.02 -15.56 -21.70
CA TYR A 256 -4.55 -14.71 -22.79
C TYR A 256 -5.61 -14.54 -23.88
N LEU A 257 -6.28 -15.62 -24.26
CA LEU A 257 -7.36 -15.58 -25.25
C LEU A 257 -8.53 -14.69 -24.79
N ASN A 258 -8.95 -14.82 -23.53
CA ASN A 258 -10.00 -13.97 -22.93
C ASN A 258 -9.59 -12.51 -22.89
N PHE A 259 -8.35 -12.22 -22.47
CA PHE A 259 -7.80 -10.86 -22.43
C PHE A 259 -7.90 -10.17 -23.79
N LYS A 260 -7.43 -10.86 -24.84
CA LYS A 260 -7.43 -10.33 -26.21
C LYS A 260 -8.85 -10.21 -26.77
N ALA A 261 -9.73 -11.17 -26.48
CA ALA A 261 -11.09 -11.17 -26.99
C ALA A 261 -11.96 -10.07 -26.35
N GLN A 262 -11.73 -9.75 -25.07
CA GLN A 262 -12.54 -8.84 -24.27
C GLN A 262 -11.70 -7.76 -23.53
N PRO A 263 -11.02 -6.86 -24.25
CA PRO A 263 -10.09 -5.90 -23.65
C PRO A 263 -10.77 -4.88 -22.74
N VAL A 264 -11.92 -4.32 -23.14
CA VAL A 264 -12.67 -3.33 -22.34
C VAL A 264 -13.11 -3.93 -21.02
N ARG A 265 -13.57 -5.17 -21.05
CA ARG A 265 -13.97 -5.89 -19.85
C ARG A 265 -12.79 -6.14 -18.92
N THR A 266 -11.67 -6.59 -19.47
CA THR A 266 -10.45 -6.79 -18.68
C THR A 266 -10.02 -5.49 -18.02
N LEU A 267 -10.05 -4.38 -18.75
CA LEU A 267 -9.75 -3.06 -18.20
C LEU A 267 -10.70 -2.71 -17.04
N LEU A 268 -12.01 -2.94 -17.17
CA LEU A 268 -12.96 -2.70 -16.08
C LEU A 268 -12.69 -3.56 -14.84
N LEU A 269 -12.43 -4.87 -15.02
CA LEU A 269 -12.09 -5.76 -13.91
C LEU A 269 -10.82 -5.29 -13.20
N PHE A 270 -9.78 -4.98 -13.98
CA PHE A 270 -8.52 -4.43 -13.47
C PHE A 270 -8.72 -3.12 -12.70
N MET A 271 -9.49 -2.17 -13.25
CA MET A 271 -9.76 -0.88 -12.61
C MET A 271 -10.50 -1.05 -11.28
N ILE A 272 -11.47 -1.97 -11.19
CA ILE A 272 -12.19 -2.22 -9.93
C ILE A 272 -11.24 -2.80 -8.86
N VAL A 273 -10.39 -3.75 -9.24
CA VAL A 273 -9.38 -4.31 -8.33
C VAL A 273 -8.36 -3.24 -7.93
N LEU A 274 -7.91 -2.40 -8.86
CA LEU A 274 -7.00 -1.28 -8.61
C LEU A 274 -7.57 -0.29 -7.58
N ILE A 275 -8.82 0.13 -7.77
CA ILE A 275 -9.51 1.04 -6.83
C ILE A 275 -9.64 0.39 -5.44
N SER A 276 -9.92 -0.91 -5.39
CA SER A 276 -10.05 -1.65 -4.12
C SER A 276 -8.72 -1.72 -3.37
N VAL A 277 -7.61 -2.01 -4.08
CA VAL A 277 -6.27 -2.05 -3.48
C VAL A 277 -5.83 -0.64 -3.04
N LEU A 278 -6.10 0.39 -3.85
CA LEU A 278 -5.79 1.78 -3.50
C LEU A 278 -6.57 2.24 -2.27
N ALA A 279 -7.88 1.96 -2.20
CA ALA A 279 -8.70 2.27 -1.04
C ALA A 279 -8.22 1.54 0.23
N SER A 280 -7.79 0.29 0.09
CA SER A 280 -7.20 -0.49 1.19
C SER A 280 -5.90 0.13 1.69
N PHE A 281 -5.04 0.59 0.78
CA PHE A 281 -3.80 1.27 1.13
C PHE A 281 -4.07 2.61 1.85
N ILE A 282 -4.93 3.46 1.30
CA ILE A 282 -5.32 4.74 1.91
C ILE A 282 -5.92 4.52 3.30
N PHE A 283 -6.72 3.47 3.48
CA PHE A 283 -7.27 3.09 4.77
C PHE A 283 -6.18 2.73 5.78
N ILE A 284 -5.20 1.91 5.41
CA ILE A 284 -4.07 1.53 6.29
C ILE A 284 -3.29 2.77 6.73
N VAL A 285 -2.97 3.67 5.80
CA VAL A 285 -2.29 4.94 6.08
C VAL A 285 -3.08 5.77 7.08
N ASN A 286 -4.36 6.02 6.80
CA ASN A 286 -5.22 6.83 7.68
C ASN A 286 -5.40 6.18 9.05
N PHE A 287 -5.59 4.86 9.09
CA PHE A 287 -5.75 4.13 10.33
C PHE A 287 -4.52 4.32 11.22
N LYS A 288 -3.32 4.16 10.67
CA LYS A 288 -2.07 4.34 11.41
C LYS A 288 -1.80 5.78 11.82
N ALA A 289 -2.02 6.74 10.93
CA ALA A 289 -1.87 8.16 11.26
C ALA A 289 -2.80 8.57 12.42
N ASN A 290 -3.99 7.99 12.48
CA ASN A 290 -4.96 8.23 13.57
C ASN A 290 -4.76 7.29 14.78
N LEU A 291 -3.75 6.42 14.84
CA LEU A 291 -3.36 5.74 16.08
C LEU A 291 -2.56 6.68 17.00
N ASN A 292 -1.76 7.59 16.43
CA ASN A 292 -1.04 8.61 17.17
C ASN A 292 -2.02 9.64 17.78
N ASP A 293 -2.00 9.81 19.10
CA ASP A 293 -2.88 10.71 19.84
C ASP A 293 -2.23 12.06 20.18
N ALA A 294 -0.96 12.27 19.85
CA ALA A 294 -0.20 13.47 20.20
C ALA A 294 -0.95 14.76 19.86
N LYS A 295 -1.51 14.85 18.64
CA LYS A 295 -2.23 16.05 18.16
C LYS A 295 -3.51 16.36 18.96
N THR A 296 -4.01 15.42 19.76
CA THR A 296 -5.23 15.59 20.57
C THR A 296 -4.95 15.98 22.02
N LYS A 297 -3.69 15.98 22.46
CA LYS A 297 -3.31 16.30 23.83
C LYS A 297 -3.36 17.81 24.10
N VAL A 298 -3.75 18.19 25.31
CA VAL A 298 -3.68 19.56 25.84
C VAL A 298 -2.46 19.63 26.76
N LEU A 299 -1.58 20.58 26.45
CA LEU A 299 -0.31 20.76 27.14
C LEU A 299 -0.37 21.93 28.11
N ASP A 300 0.50 21.87 29.11
CA ASP A 300 0.65 22.88 30.14
C ASP A 300 2.11 23.04 30.56
N ASP A 301 2.50 24.27 30.92
CA ASP A 301 3.87 24.66 31.17
C ASP A 301 4.32 24.53 32.64
N GLU A 302 3.50 23.90 33.50
CA GLU A 302 3.83 23.68 34.92
C GLU A 302 5.18 22.97 35.10
N LEU A 303 5.46 21.91 34.33
CA LEU A 303 6.67 21.10 34.47
C LEU A 303 7.77 21.46 33.46
N PHE A 304 7.42 21.77 32.20
CA PHE A 304 8.36 22.11 31.14
C PHE A 304 7.80 23.24 30.29
N ILE A 305 8.64 24.23 29.94
CA ILE A 305 8.24 25.29 29.00
C ILE A 305 8.34 24.74 27.58
N ASN A 306 9.40 23.97 27.29
CA ASN A 306 9.58 23.30 26.02
C ASN A 306 8.98 21.88 26.08
N PHE A 307 7.77 21.77 25.56
CA PHE A 307 7.01 20.53 25.41
C PHE A 307 7.12 19.93 23.99
N ASP A 308 8.24 20.09 23.31
CA ASP A 308 8.55 19.39 22.07
C ASP A 308 8.30 17.87 22.22
N ASP A 309 7.48 17.31 21.32
CA ASP A 309 7.06 15.92 21.36
C ASP A 309 8.18 14.94 20.99
N THR A 310 9.30 15.45 20.46
CA THR A 310 10.51 14.68 20.21
C THR A 310 11.54 14.76 21.34
N ARG A 311 11.35 15.63 22.34
CA ARG A 311 12.33 15.86 23.42
C ARG A 311 12.13 14.90 24.59
N LEU A 312 13.18 14.16 24.90
CA LEU A 312 13.28 13.26 26.06
C LEU A 312 14.38 13.73 27.01
N LEU A 313 14.09 13.77 28.31
CA LEU A 313 15.10 13.96 29.34
C LEU A 313 15.62 12.61 29.77
N VAL A 314 16.93 12.45 29.76
CA VAL A 314 17.62 11.18 29.99
C VAL A 314 18.58 11.33 31.17
N ARG A 315 18.55 10.35 32.07
CA ARG A 315 19.46 10.24 33.20
C ARG A 315 20.05 8.84 33.29
N THR A 316 21.27 8.73 33.81
CA THR A 316 21.89 7.43 34.10
C THR A 316 21.34 6.84 35.39
N LEU A 317 21.15 5.50 35.43
CA LEU A 317 20.70 4.77 36.62
C LEU A 317 21.85 4.38 37.56
N GLU A 318 23.08 4.30 37.05
CA GLU A 318 24.22 3.70 37.77
C GLU A 318 25.29 4.70 38.21
N GLN A 319 25.43 5.82 37.50
CA GLN A 319 26.55 6.75 37.68
C GLN A 319 26.09 8.13 38.15
N ASP A 320 26.90 8.77 39.00
CA ASP A 320 26.56 10.08 39.56
C ASP A 320 26.94 11.26 38.65
N VAL A 321 27.71 11.02 37.58
CA VAL A 321 28.19 12.04 36.64
C VAL A 321 28.09 11.55 35.20
N ILE A 322 27.53 12.37 34.32
CA ILE A 322 27.47 12.12 32.87
C ILE A 322 28.75 12.62 32.17
N THR A 323 29.35 11.76 31.36
CA THR A 323 30.50 12.04 30.47
C THR A 323 30.07 12.02 29.01
N ASP A 324 30.91 12.54 28.12
CA ASP A 324 30.64 12.52 26.67
C ASP A 324 30.51 11.09 26.12
N ASP A 325 31.30 10.13 26.62
CA ASP A 325 31.19 8.71 26.24
C ASP A 325 29.83 8.10 26.62
N ILE A 326 29.29 8.48 27.77
CA ILE A 326 27.97 8.04 28.24
C ILE A 326 26.87 8.63 27.36
N MET A 327 26.96 9.93 27.03
CA MET A 327 26.00 10.57 26.12
C MET A 327 26.03 9.98 24.71
N ASN A 328 27.22 9.66 24.20
CA ASN A 328 27.37 8.96 22.92
C ASN A 328 26.79 7.54 22.98
N GLY A 329 26.89 6.86 24.13
CA GLY A 329 26.26 5.57 24.38
C GLY A 329 24.73 5.59 24.41
N ALA A 330 24.11 6.77 24.51
CA ALA A 330 22.66 6.94 24.41
C ALA A 330 22.15 7.14 22.96
N MET A 331 23.04 7.17 21.97
CA MET A 331 22.69 7.18 20.55
C MET A 331 22.17 5.81 20.10
N VAL A 332 20.88 5.57 20.36
CA VAL A 332 20.13 4.40 19.87
C VAL A 332 19.46 4.72 18.53
N ASP A 333 18.87 3.71 17.86
CA ASP A 333 18.14 3.96 16.62
C ASP A 333 17.04 4.99 16.87
N LYS A 334 16.77 5.85 15.88
CA LYS A 334 15.77 6.93 15.95
C LYS A 334 16.07 8.11 16.88
N VAL A 335 17.24 8.15 17.51
CA VAL A 335 17.77 9.38 18.12
C VAL A 335 18.46 10.22 17.06
N VAL A 336 18.02 11.46 16.89
CA VAL A 336 18.57 12.42 15.91
C VAL A 336 19.73 13.19 16.50
N SER A 337 19.60 13.61 17.76
CA SER A 337 20.62 14.44 18.41
C SER A 337 20.54 14.38 19.92
N VAL A 338 21.68 14.67 20.55
CA VAL A 338 21.84 14.72 22.00
C VAL A 338 22.25 16.13 22.38
N GLU A 339 21.61 16.68 23.40
CA GLU A 339 21.89 18.00 23.96
C GLU A 339 22.45 17.83 25.38
N LYS A 340 23.70 18.26 25.55
CA LYS A 340 24.47 18.09 26.79
C LYS A 340 23.93 18.96 27.92
N TYR A 341 23.23 20.05 27.60
CA TYR A 341 22.70 21.03 28.56
C TYR A 341 21.17 20.95 28.52
N ASP A 342 20.57 20.14 29.37
CA ASP A 342 19.11 19.95 29.32
C ASP A 342 18.34 21.23 29.72
N TYR A 343 18.85 22.01 30.66
CA TYR A 343 18.20 23.25 31.10
C TYR A 343 18.04 24.28 29.99
N ILE A 344 19.07 24.50 29.14
CA ILE A 344 18.98 25.53 28.09
C ILE A 344 17.87 25.20 27.09
N THR A 345 17.46 23.94 26.97
CA THR A 345 16.37 23.57 26.06
C THR A 345 15.00 24.04 26.54
N ASP A 346 14.89 24.59 27.76
CA ASP A 346 13.72 25.33 28.24
C ASP A 346 13.91 26.86 28.17
N VAL A 347 15.07 27.36 27.70
CA VAL A 347 15.37 28.79 27.55
C VAL A 347 15.01 29.24 26.14
N ASN A 348 14.17 30.26 26.03
CA ASN A 348 13.80 30.85 24.75
C ASN A 348 14.87 31.81 24.24
N TYR A 349 14.99 31.92 22.91
CA TYR A 349 15.80 32.95 22.27
C TYR A 349 15.02 33.74 21.22
N PHE A 350 15.45 34.97 21.01
CA PHE A 350 14.76 35.97 20.21
C PHE A 350 15.74 36.72 19.33
N ARG A 351 15.49 36.70 18.03
CA ARG A 351 16.28 37.40 17.01
C ARG A 351 15.48 38.59 16.47
N PRO A 352 16.02 39.82 16.48
CA PRO A 352 15.37 41.02 15.94
C PRO A 352 15.06 40.94 14.45
N THR A 353 15.83 40.16 13.69
CA THR A 353 15.58 39.96 12.25
C THR A 353 14.31 39.15 11.98
N ASP A 354 13.94 38.27 12.91
CA ASP A 354 12.79 37.37 12.78
C ASP A 354 11.47 38.00 13.27
N TYR A 355 11.52 39.05 14.11
CA TYR A 355 10.32 39.63 14.74
C TYR A 355 10.29 41.16 14.69
N LYS A 356 9.14 41.71 14.30
CA LYS A 356 8.80 43.13 14.52
C LYS A 356 8.13 43.27 15.89
N TYR A 357 8.90 43.59 16.93
CA TYR A 357 8.30 43.94 18.23
C TYR A 357 7.53 45.26 18.13
N VAL A 358 6.38 45.34 18.82
CA VAL A 358 5.65 46.60 19.00
C VAL A 358 6.13 47.23 20.30
N ILE A 359 6.75 48.41 20.22
CA ILE A 359 7.14 49.23 21.37
C ILE A 359 5.89 49.99 21.83
N GLU A 360 5.38 49.70 23.03
CA GLU A 360 4.33 50.52 23.66
C GLU A 360 5.00 51.57 24.55
N ASN A 361 4.94 52.85 24.12
CA ASN A 361 5.24 54.08 24.87
C ASN A 361 6.28 53.95 26.01
N GLY A 362 7.57 53.88 25.65
CA GLY A 362 8.68 54.01 26.59
C GLY A 362 9.93 54.52 25.87
N TYR A 363 10.73 55.37 26.54
CA TYR A 363 12.07 55.73 26.10
C TYR A 363 12.99 54.52 26.32
N LEU A 364 13.74 54.12 25.29
CA LEU A 364 14.91 53.27 25.43
C LEU A 364 15.92 54.05 26.30
N ASP A 365 16.18 53.58 27.51
CA ASP A 365 17.40 53.98 28.19
C ASP A 365 18.52 53.12 27.58
N ASP A 366 19.28 53.70 26.65
CA ASP A 366 20.44 53.07 25.98
C ASP A 366 21.57 52.69 26.97
N MET A 367 21.32 52.72 28.28
CA MET A 367 22.29 52.56 29.36
C MET A 367 22.34 51.14 29.98
N ASN A 368 21.52 50.18 29.53
CA ASN A 368 21.51 48.80 30.06
C ASN A 368 21.71 47.72 28.97
N PRO A 369 22.94 47.25 28.73
CA PRO A 369 23.21 46.26 27.67
C PRO A 369 22.91 44.80 28.03
N VAL A 370 22.55 44.47 29.28
CA VAL A 370 22.46 43.06 29.73
C VAL A 370 21.08 42.62 30.20
N THR A 371 20.24 43.52 30.73
CA THR A 371 18.87 43.20 31.16
C THR A 371 17.86 44.21 30.61
N VAL A 372 16.91 43.73 29.82
CA VAL A 372 15.81 44.53 29.27
C VAL A 372 14.56 44.32 30.11
N ASP A 373 13.95 45.40 30.63
CA ASP A 373 12.67 45.35 31.35
C ASP A 373 11.50 45.23 30.36
N LEU A 374 10.75 44.13 30.47
CA LEU A 374 9.67 43.76 29.55
C LEU A 374 8.36 44.54 29.73
N SER A 375 8.26 45.51 30.64
CA SER A 375 7.04 46.35 30.70
C SER A 375 6.75 47.11 29.38
N TYR A 376 7.68 47.12 28.41
CA TYR A 376 7.60 47.86 27.15
C TYR A 376 7.62 47.00 25.88
N TYR A 377 7.75 45.67 25.97
CA TYR A 377 7.85 44.76 24.82
C TYR A 377 6.75 43.69 24.85
N ARG A 378 6.00 43.55 23.75
CA ARG A 378 5.10 42.40 23.53
C ARG A 378 5.77 41.37 22.60
N LEU A 379 6.43 40.38 23.19
CA LEU A 379 6.89 39.18 22.48
C LEU A 379 5.66 38.30 22.16
N GLN A 380 5.51 37.83 20.92
CA GLN A 380 4.32 37.09 20.48
C GLN A 380 4.56 35.60 20.29
N ASP A 381 5.81 35.14 20.34
CA ASP A 381 6.19 33.78 20.00
C ASP A 381 7.28 33.26 20.94
N PHE A 382 6.95 32.24 21.72
CA PHE A 382 7.85 31.57 22.67
C PHE A 382 8.12 30.12 22.26
N THR A 383 8.02 29.79 20.97
CA THR A 383 8.21 28.41 20.50
C THR A 383 9.66 28.05 20.18
N ARG A 384 10.59 29.02 20.22
CA ARG A 384 12.00 28.81 19.88
C ARG A 384 12.85 28.67 21.12
N PHE A 385 13.57 27.56 21.23
CA PHE A 385 14.39 27.22 22.39
C PHE A 385 15.86 27.10 22.01
N MET A 386 16.75 27.39 22.96
CA MET A 386 18.18 27.29 22.72
C MET A 386 18.60 25.86 22.41
N ARG A 387 19.53 25.73 21.47
CA ARG A 387 20.26 24.49 21.17
C ARG A 387 21.74 24.79 21.04
N SER A 388 22.57 23.90 21.55
CA SER A 388 24.01 23.99 21.41
C SER A 388 24.46 23.48 20.04
N ALA A 389 25.49 24.10 19.49
CA ALA A 389 26.18 23.60 18.30
C ALA A 389 26.88 22.25 18.51
N CYS A 390 26.93 21.71 19.74
CA CYS A 390 27.45 20.37 19.99
C CYS A 390 26.63 19.25 19.32
N SER A 391 25.38 19.52 18.94
CA SER A 391 24.55 18.59 18.18
C SER A 391 24.79 18.65 16.67
N LEU A 392 25.68 19.53 16.20
CA LEU A 392 26.01 19.70 14.78
C LEU A 392 27.39 19.13 14.45
N SER A 393 27.58 18.84 13.17
CA SER A 393 28.83 18.44 12.55
C SER A 393 29.18 19.38 11.39
N ASP A 394 30.43 19.38 10.93
CA ASP A 394 30.85 20.18 9.76
C ASP A 394 30.04 19.83 8.49
N SER A 395 29.46 18.62 8.40
CA SER A 395 28.61 18.22 7.27
C SER A 395 27.23 18.88 7.24
N ASP A 396 26.79 19.49 8.34
CA ASP A 396 25.50 20.18 8.44
C ASP A 396 25.56 21.62 7.91
N LEU A 397 26.76 22.14 7.65
CA LEU A 397 27.01 23.49 7.15
C LEU A 397 27.05 23.54 5.62
N ALA A 398 26.39 24.54 5.04
CA ALA A 398 26.61 24.95 3.66
C ALA A 398 27.82 25.88 3.52
N TYR A 399 28.03 26.76 4.51
CA TYR A 399 29.11 27.76 4.53
C TYR A 399 29.64 27.99 5.95
N GLY A 400 30.90 28.42 6.07
CA GLY A 400 31.52 28.82 7.33
C GLY A 400 32.03 27.64 8.17
N ARG A 401 32.02 27.80 9.51
CA ARG A 401 32.46 26.82 10.50
C ARG A 401 31.51 26.75 11.70
N LEU A 402 31.69 25.74 12.56
CA LEU A 402 31.00 25.68 13.85
C LEU A 402 31.50 26.79 14.81
N PRO A 403 30.68 27.23 15.78
CA PRO A 403 31.07 28.21 16.78
C PRO A 403 32.21 27.70 17.67
N GLU A 404 33.28 28.49 17.76
CA GLU A 404 34.44 28.20 18.61
C GLU A 404 34.45 29.15 19.81
N ASN A 405 34.06 30.41 19.60
CA ASN A 405 34.03 31.43 20.64
C ASN A 405 32.65 31.53 21.31
N PRO A 406 32.57 32.04 22.56
CA PRO A 406 31.31 32.09 23.31
C PRO A 406 30.21 32.87 22.60
N TYR A 407 30.55 33.99 21.98
CA TYR A 407 29.58 34.88 21.34
C TYR A 407 29.43 34.61 19.84
N GLU A 408 29.47 33.33 19.45
CA GLU A 408 29.28 32.88 18.07
C GLU A 408 28.05 31.97 17.95
N MET A 409 27.42 31.99 16.78
CA MET A 409 26.27 31.14 16.45
C MET A 409 26.27 30.69 14.98
N VAL A 410 25.47 29.66 14.72
CA VAL A 410 25.16 29.13 13.38
C VAL A 410 23.66 29.26 13.13
N VAL A 411 23.29 29.69 11.93
CA VAL A 411 21.88 29.88 11.52
C VAL A 411 21.66 29.33 10.12
N TYR A 412 20.41 29.16 9.70
CA TYR A 412 20.09 28.91 8.30
C TYR A 412 19.91 30.23 7.53
N ALA A 413 20.37 30.27 6.28
CA ALA A 413 20.12 31.33 5.31
C ALA A 413 20.14 30.74 3.89
N SER A 414 19.46 31.40 2.94
CA SER A 414 19.44 30.97 1.53
C SER A 414 20.78 31.17 0.81
N ASP A 415 21.63 32.04 1.35
CA ASP A 415 22.95 32.40 0.84
C ASP A 415 23.93 32.64 2.01
N ASP A 416 25.18 32.99 1.69
CA ASP A 416 26.23 33.30 2.67
C ASP A 416 26.18 34.75 3.18
N GLY A 417 25.15 35.54 2.84
CA GLY A 417 25.09 36.97 3.13
C GLY A 417 25.01 37.33 4.62
N LEU A 418 24.62 36.38 5.48
CA LEU A 418 24.64 36.55 6.93
C LEU A 418 25.97 36.17 7.59
N LEU A 419 26.90 35.55 6.85
CA LEU A 419 28.18 35.12 7.39
C LEU A 419 29.01 36.32 7.85
N ASP A 420 29.69 36.18 8.99
CA ASP A 420 30.47 37.20 9.68
C ASP A 420 29.71 38.44 10.16
N THR A 421 28.38 38.47 10.05
CA THR A 421 27.56 39.56 10.60
C THR A 421 27.34 39.38 12.10
N ILE A 422 27.08 40.48 12.81
CA ILE A 422 26.76 40.49 14.24
C ILE A 422 25.28 40.76 14.41
N GLU A 423 24.61 39.92 15.18
CA GLU A 423 23.19 40.05 15.51
C GLU A 423 22.99 40.10 17.02
N THR A 424 22.13 41.01 17.48
CA THR A 424 21.68 41.00 18.87
C THR A 424 20.71 39.86 19.10
N VAL A 425 20.98 38.95 20.04
CA VAL A 425 20.06 37.89 20.45
C VAL A 425 19.66 38.10 21.91
N MET A 426 18.36 37.99 22.19
CA MET A 426 17.83 38.07 23.54
C MET A 426 17.40 36.67 24.01
N PHE A 427 17.66 36.36 25.27
CA PHE A 427 17.31 35.09 25.89
C PHE A 427 16.32 35.33 27.03
N ASN A 428 15.46 34.36 27.30
CA ASN A 428 14.51 34.41 28.40
C ASN A 428 14.21 33.03 28.97
N ASP A 429 14.19 32.90 30.29
CA ASP A 429 13.53 31.80 31.01
C ASP A 429 12.30 32.37 31.73
N GLN A 430 11.11 31.94 31.30
CA GLN A 430 9.84 32.44 31.83
C GLN A 430 9.57 32.03 33.28
N ARG A 431 10.27 31.02 33.81
CA ARG A 431 10.04 30.42 35.14
C ARG A 431 11.12 30.73 36.15
N LYS A 432 12.39 30.60 35.78
CA LYS A 432 13.52 30.73 36.72
C LYS A 432 14.06 32.14 36.81
N TRP A 433 13.99 32.93 35.74
CA TRP A 433 14.42 34.33 35.78
C TRP A 433 13.27 35.20 36.30
N ASN A 434 13.60 36.30 36.99
CA ASN A 434 12.56 37.21 37.49
C ASN A 434 11.68 37.67 36.31
N ALA A 435 10.36 37.73 36.53
CA ALA A 435 9.42 38.18 35.52
C ALA A 435 9.86 39.53 34.95
N GLY A 436 10.13 39.56 33.65
CA GLY A 436 10.59 40.76 32.96
C GLY A 436 12.09 40.82 32.66
N VAL A 437 12.89 39.82 33.04
CA VAL A 437 14.35 39.81 32.78
C VAL A 437 14.68 39.01 31.52
N MET A 438 15.36 39.66 30.57
CA MET A 438 15.98 39.00 29.41
C MET A 438 17.46 39.32 29.35
N PHE A 439 18.29 38.32 29.02
CA PHE A 439 19.71 38.55 28.76
C PHE A 439 19.93 38.86 27.29
N LYS A 440 20.68 39.93 27.01
CA LYS A 440 21.01 40.37 25.65
C LYS A 440 22.49 40.11 25.36
N TYR A 441 22.77 39.44 24.25
CA TYR A 441 24.14 39.23 23.76
C TYR A 441 24.25 39.63 22.28
N GLU A 442 25.40 40.15 21.89
CA GLU A 442 25.75 40.38 20.49
C GLU A 442 26.53 39.17 19.98
N LEU A 443 25.93 38.43 19.05
CA LEU A 443 26.47 37.16 18.55
C LEU A 443 26.90 37.28 17.10
N LYS A 444 28.10 36.80 16.79
CA LYS A 444 28.62 36.72 15.43
C LYS A 444 28.14 35.43 14.75
N ILE A 445 27.61 35.55 13.53
CA ILE A 445 27.24 34.39 12.71
C ILE A 445 28.49 33.85 12.02
N VAL A 446 28.89 32.63 12.33
CA VAL A 446 30.14 32.02 11.80
C VAL A 446 29.92 30.83 10.89
N GLY A 447 28.68 30.35 10.77
CA GLY A 447 28.30 29.29 9.85
C GLY A 447 26.84 29.36 9.42
N ILE A 448 26.58 28.84 8.23
CA ILE A 448 25.26 28.77 7.61
C ILE A 448 24.87 27.32 7.39
N LEU A 449 23.71 26.91 7.91
CA LEU A 449 23.18 25.55 7.77
C LEU A 449 22.78 25.24 6.33
N LYS A 450 22.92 23.96 5.95
CA LYS A 450 22.55 23.46 4.63
C LYS A 450 21.05 23.25 4.46
N GLU A 451 20.40 22.68 5.48
CA GLU A 451 18.97 22.37 5.44
C GLU A 451 18.13 23.55 5.96
N PRO A 452 16.99 23.88 5.31
CA PRO A 452 16.11 24.94 5.76
C PRO A 452 15.56 24.72 7.17
N THR A 453 15.83 25.67 8.07
CA THR A 453 15.31 25.66 9.45
C THR A 453 15.24 27.08 10.02
N GLU A 454 14.41 27.30 11.04
CA GLU A 454 14.39 28.55 11.82
C GLU A 454 15.25 28.46 13.09
N GLN A 455 15.79 27.28 13.39
CA GLN A 455 16.61 27.02 14.57
C GLN A 455 18.00 27.64 14.43
N ALA A 456 18.41 28.41 15.43
CA ALA A 456 19.79 28.84 15.63
C ALA A 456 20.51 27.90 16.60
N TYR A 457 21.81 27.70 16.38
CA TYR A 457 22.66 26.88 17.24
C TYR A 457 23.77 27.76 17.82
N PHE A 458 23.91 27.71 19.15
CA PHE A 458 24.79 28.58 19.91
C PHE A 458 26.07 27.86 20.31
N SER A 459 27.16 28.60 20.52
CA SER A 459 28.40 28.03 21.04
C SER A 459 28.16 27.23 22.34
N GLU A 460 28.95 26.18 22.54
CA GLU A 460 28.89 25.38 23.76
C GLU A 460 29.18 26.25 25.00
N LYS A 461 30.06 27.24 24.89
CA LYS A 461 30.41 28.10 26.02
C LYS A 461 29.27 29.06 26.42
N LEU A 462 28.54 29.64 25.47
CA LEU A 462 27.35 30.44 25.79
C LEU A 462 26.27 29.58 26.44
N CYS A 463 26.10 28.35 25.94
CA CYS A 463 25.20 27.38 26.54
C CYS A 463 25.58 27.10 28.00
N GLN A 464 26.85 26.90 28.32
CA GLN A 464 27.34 26.73 29.69
C GLN A 464 27.11 27.96 30.58
N LEU A 465 27.32 29.17 30.05
CA LEU A 465 27.05 30.42 30.77
C LEU A 465 25.58 30.52 31.18
N ILE A 466 24.67 30.26 30.24
CA ILE A 466 23.23 30.31 30.50
C ILE A 466 22.79 29.14 31.39
N ASP A 467 23.37 27.95 31.21
CA ASP A 467 23.17 26.78 32.07
C ASP A 467 23.55 27.05 33.52
N LEU A 468 24.57 27.87 33.78
CA LEU A 468 24.98 28.24 35.13
C LEU A 468 23.88 29.04 35.85
N LEU A 469 23.08 29.85 35.13
CA LEU A 469 22.02 30.69 35.70
C LEU A 469 20.88 29.88 36.34
N GLN A 470 20.79 28.59 36.04
CA GLN A 470 19.82 27.70 36.69
C GLN A 470 20.12 27.49 38.19
N TYR A 471 21.38 27.67 38.59
CA TYR A 471 21.85 27.48 39.95
C TYR A 471 21.74 28.80 40.72
N LYS A 472 21.18 28.77 41.93
CA LYS A 472 21.19 29.94 42.82
C LYS A 472 22.58 30.08 43.45
N TYR A 473 23.47 30.83 42.81
CA TYR A 473 24.80 31.14 43.33
C TYR A 473 24.91 32.61 43.77
N ARG A 474 25.87 32.92 44.66
CA ARG A 474 26.24 34.29 45.01
C ARG A 474 27.72 34.50 44.74
N ILE A 475 28.03 35.38 43.81
CA ILE A 475 29.41 35.79 43.54
C ILE A 475 29.77 36.89 44.53
N THR A 476 30.87 36.72 45.28
CA THR A 476 31.36 37.75 46.20
C THR A 476 32.84 38.03 45.95
N VAL A 477 33.19 39.23 45.48
CA VAL A 477 34.59 39.65 45.37
C VAL A 477 34.99 40.37 46.65
N ASN A 478 35.94 39.82 47.40
CA ASN A 478 36.58 40.50 48.52
C ASN A 478 37.88 41.15 48.03
N TYR A 479 38.12 42.42 48.35
CA TYR A 479 39.35 43.09 47.94
C TYR A 479 39.84 44.06 49.00
N GLN A 480 41.13 44.39 48.96
CA GLN A 480 41.77 45.36 49.85
C GLN A 480 42.12 46.62 49.07
N VAL A 481 41.74 47.80 49.58
CA VAL A 481 42.14 49.10 49.02
C VAL A 481 42.99 49.87 50.01
N LYS A 482 44.10 50.45 49.56
CA LYS A 482 44.92 51.35 50.37
C LYS A 482 44.21 52.71 50.49
N GLY A 483 43.82 53.09 51.71
CA GLY A 483 43.21 54.39 51.97
C GLY A 483 44.23 55.54 51.92
N ALA A 484 43.75 56.78 51.86
CA ALA A 484 44.58 57.99 51.79
C ALA A 484 45.62 58.14 52.93
N GLY A 485 45.45 57.43 54.05
CA GLY A 485 46.39 57.37 55.18
C GLY A 485 47.32 56.14 55.20
N GLY A 486 47.37 55.34 54.14
CA GLY A 486 48.24 54.17 54.02
C GLY A 486 47.71 52.86 54.62
N ALA A 487 46.60 52.89 55.37
CA ALA A 487 45.94 51.69 55.90
C ALA A 487 45.05 50.99 54.85
N TYR A 488 45.09 49.65 54.82
CA TYR A 488 44.25 48.84 53.93
C TYR A 488 42.83 48.68 54.51
N LYS A 489 41.80 48.92 53.68
CA LYS A 489 40.40 48.63 54.00
C LYS A 489 39.91 47.44 53.18
N HIS A 490 39.25 46.49 53.83
CA HIS A 490 38.56 45.38 53.17
C HIS A 490 37.19 45.82 52.68
N GLN A 491 36.85 45.48 51.45
CA GLN A 491 35.54 45.70 50.85
C GLN A 491 35.02 44.42 50.17
N ARG A 492 33.70 44.32 50.06
CA ARG A 492 33.00 43.20 49.40
C ARG A 492 32.07 43.72 48.31
N LEU A 493 32.11 43.09 47.15
CA LEU A 493 31.18 43.30 46.05
C LEU A 493 30.38 42.02 45.83
N HIS A 494 29.11 42.18 45.47
CA HIS A 494 28.24 41.09 45.07
C HIS A 494 27.90 41.27 43.60
N PHE A 495 27.90 40.17 42.85
CA PHE A 495 27.49 40.14 41.45
C PHE A 495 26.42 39.07 41.29
N ASP A 496 25.49 39.34 40.37
CA ASP A 496 24.36 38.48 40.08
C ASP A 496 24.61 37.60 38.84
N GLU A 497 25.64 37.90 38.05
CA GLU A 497 25.95 37.23 36.77
C GLU A 497 27.46 37.10 36.53
N ILE A 498 27.86 36.06 35.78
CA ILE A 498 29.20 35.89 35.19
C ILE A 498 29.10 36.13 33.68
N VAL A 499 30.01 36.95 33.15
CA VAL A 499 30.14 37.20 31.70
C VAL A 499 31.58 36.85 31.28
N LEU A 500 31.78 36.34 30.07
CA LEU A 500 33.11 36.11 29.53
C LEU A 500 33.66 37.41 28.94
N ASP A 501 34.82 37.86 29.42
CA ASP A 501 35.54 39.02 28.90
C ASP A 501 36.81 38.54 28.17
N PRO A 502 36.88 38.67 26.84
CA PRO A 502 38.03 38.20 26.07
C PRO A 502 39.27 39.12 26.22
N ASN A 503 39.14 40.27 26.88
CA ASN A 503 40.20 41.26 27.02
C ASN A 503 41.03 41.13 28.30
N ILE A 504 40.75 40.11 29.12
CA ILE A 504 41.45 39.85 30.39
C ILE A 504 42.32 38.59 30.29
N GLY A 505 43.42 38.57 31.05
CA GLY A 505 44.40 37.48 31.01
C GLY A 505 43.88 36.18 31.60
N GLU A 506 44.62 35.09 31.38
CA GLU A 506 44.30 33.78 31.95
C GLU A 506 44.09 33.87 33.47
N TYR A 507 43.00 33.29 33.95
CA TYR A 507 42.59 33.31 35.36
C TYR A 507 42.32 34.70 35.97
N ASP A 508 42.18 35.76 35.17
CA ASP A 508 41.78 37.09 35.64
C ASP A 508 40.26 37.29 35.68
N CYS A 509 39.83 38.36 36.36
CA CYS A 509 38.45 38.86 36.37
C CYS A 509 38.40 40.40 36.31
N SER A 510 37.32 40.93 35.75
CA SER A 510 37.02 42.36 35.58
C SER A 510 35.62 42.67 36.12
N PHE A 511 35.44 43.87 36.69
CA PHE A 511 34.13 44.36 37.12
C PHE A 511 34.16 45.89 37.11
N SER A 512 33.03 46.54 36.76
CA SER A 512 32.87 47.95 37.11
C SER A 512 31.88 48.10 38.25
N LYS A 513 32.29 48.91 39.21
CA LYS A 513 31.35 49.56 40.09
C LYS A 513 31.69 51.03 40.05
N ALA A 514 30.69 51.87 39.82
CA ALA A 514 30.76 53.34 39.92
C ALA A 514 31.13 53.86 41.33
N LEU A 515 31.76 53.03 42.16
CA LEU A 515 32.24 53.35 43.50
C LEU A 515 33.63 54.01 43.49
N PHE A 516 34.29 54.09 42.34
CA PHE A 516 35.62 54.68 42.23
C PHE A 516 35.60 55.93 41.34
N ASN A 517 35.71 57.11 41.95
CA ASN A 517 36.04 58.33 41.20
C ASN A 517 37.50 58.27 40.70
N ASP A 518 37.88 59.17 39.78
CA ASP A 518 39.24 59.26 39.22
C ASP A 518 40.38 59.36 40.25
N ALA A 519 40.09 59.81 41.48
CA ALA A 519 41.08 59.87 42.56
C ALA A 519 41.32 58.50 43.24
N SER A 520 40.41 57.55 43.07
CA SER A 520 40.46 56.23 43.70
C SER A 520 40.87 55.09 42.76
N SER A 521 40.78 55.29 41.44
CA SER A 521 41.43 54.45 40.43
C SER A 521 42.96 54.50 40.55
N TYR A 522 43.53 55.67 40.89
CA TYR A 522 44.96 55.85 41.12
C TYR A 522 45.49 55.15 42.39
N LEU A 523 44.64 54.97 43.41
CA LEU A 523 44.99 54.20 44.62
C LEU A 523 44.96 52.68 44.37
N PHE A 524 44.19 52.25 43.37
CA PHE A 524 43.99 50.83 43.03
C PHE A 524 45.13 50.24 42.18
N SER A 525 45.82 51.05 41.36
CA SER A 525 46.97 50.62 40.54
C SER A 525 48.22 50.21 41.34
N SER A 526 48.19 50.38 42.66
CA SER A 526 49.28 50.04 43.58
C SER A 526 49.03 48.72 44.32
N GLY A 527 48.96 47.61 43.57
CA GLY A 527 49.02 46.23 44.09
C GLY A 527 47.95 45.88 45.13
N THR A 528 46.79 45.43 44.65
CA THR A 528 45.71 44.90 45.49
C THR A 528 45.67 43.37 45.42
N ASN A 529 45.75 42.70 46.57
CA ASN A 529 45.38 41.29 46.66
C ASN A 529 43.85 41.22 46.72
N SER A 530 43.21 40.61 45.73
CA SER A 530 41.77 40.36 45.71
C SER A 530 41.49 38.85 45.85
N ASN A 531 40.49 38.52 46.65
CA ASN A 531 40.01 37.14 46.80
C ASN A 531 38.57 37.08 46.29
N LEU A 532 38.37 36.41 45.14
CA LEU A 532 37.05 36.04 44.68
C LEU A 532 36.54 34.88 45.54
N SER A 533 35.47 35.10 46.29
CA SER A 533 34.74 34.03 46.95
C SER A 533 33.43 33.78 46.21
N LEU A 534 33.30 32.62 45.58
CA LEU A 534 32.03 32.15 45.05
C LEU A 534 31.34 31.33 46.16
N GLY A 535 30.21 31.82 46.66
CA GLY A 535 29.42 31.11 47.67
C GLY A 535 28.25 30.39 47.02
N TYR A 536 28.23 29.07 47.13
CA TYR A 536 27.09 28.21 46.75
C TYR A 536 26.51 27.56 48.01
N TYR A 537 25.21 27.23 48.02
CA TYR A 537 24.42 26.79 49.18
C TYR A 537 24.90 25.52 49.94
N SER A 538 26.08 24.98 49.64
CA SER A 538 26.79 23.96 50.43
C SER A 538 28.34 24.03 50.34
N TYR A 539 28.92 24.94 49.56
CA TYR A 539 30.38 25.07 49.35
C TYR A 539 30.81 26.54 49.21
N ASP A 540 31.76 26.97 50.04
CA ASP A 540 32.44 28.27 49.91
C ASP A 540 33.73 28.08 49.08
N LEU A 541 33.69 28.41 47.79
CA LEU A 541 34.90 28.41 46.96
C LEU A 541 35.62 29.76 47.15
N LYS A 542 36.84 29.75 47.69
CA LYS A 542 37.68 30.94 47.85
C LYS A 542 38.86 30.87 46.90
N LEU A 543 38.76 31.57 45.77
CA LEU A 543 39.84 31.73 44.81
C LEU A 543 40.57 33.05 45.10
N LYS A 544 41.91 33.05 45.08
CA LYS A 544 42.73 34.25 45.27
C LYS A 544 43.35 34.65 43.94
N PHE A 545 43.25 35.93 43.58
CA PHE A 545 43.79 36.46 42.34
C PHE A 545 44.59 37.74 42.58
N ASN A 546 45.60 37.98 41.75
CA ASN A 546 46.40 39.20 41.77
C ASN A 546 46.10 39.98 40.49
N GLN A 547 45.33 41.05 40.60
CA GLN A 547 44.84 41.76 39.42
C GLN A 547 45.94 42.61 38.76
N LYS A 548 45.95 42.67 37.42
CA LYS A 548 46.82 43.59 36.67
C LYS A 548 46.14 44.62 35.76
N ASN A 549 44.82 44.60 35.52
CA ASN A 549 44.08 45.72 34.90
C ASN A 549 42.57 45.62 35.20
N CYS A 550 41.90 46.75 35.39
CA CYS A 550 40.45 46.82 35.51
C CYS A 550 39.89 47.55 34.28
N HIS A 551 38.97 46.91 33.55
CA HIS A 551 38.23 47.54 32.47
C HIS A 551 36.77 47.76 32.89
N ASN A 552 36.13 48.75 32.28
CA ASN A 552 34.78 49.19 32.63
C ASN A 552 33.76 48.21 32.02
N ILE A 553 33.18 47.33 32.85
CA ILE A 553 32.02 46.49 32.48
C ILE A 553 30.77 47.06 33.15
N HIS A 554 29.75 47.40 32.36
CA HIS A 554 28.48 47.88 32.90
C HIS A 554 27.76 46.80 33.72
N ASN A 555 27.06 47.21 34.79
CA ASN A 555 26.13 46.43 35.60
C ASN A 555 26.72 45.39 36.57
N ASN A 556 25.84 44.82 37.40
CA ASN A 556 26.13 43.93 38.53
C ASN A 556 26.66 42.53 38.10
N ALA A 557 27.48 42.47 37.06
CA ALA A 557 28.08 41.28 36.47
C ALA A 557 29.61 41.25 36.69
N LEU A 558 30.16 40.04 36.80
CA LEU A 558 31.60 39.79 36.90
C LEU A 558 32.11 39.27 35.55
N GLY A 559 32.99 40.02 34.90
CA GLY A 559 33.78 39.55 33.76
C GLY A 559 34.83 38.55 34.22
N VAL A 560 34.92 37.38 33.59
CA VAL A 560 35.94 36.37 33.86
C VAL A 560 36.58 35.89 32.57
N SER A 561 37.85 35.49 32.66
CA SER A 561 38.55 34.81 31.56
C SER A 561 37.93 33.43 31.32
N GLU A 562 38.13 32.90 30.12
CA GLU A 562 37.61 31.58 29.75
C GLU A 562 38.14 30.47 30.65
N ASP A 563 39.44 30.47 30.96
CA ASP A 563 40.04 29.47 31.86
C ASP A 563 39.43 29.53 33.27
N LEU A 564 39.16 30.74 33.78
CA LEU A 564 38.53 30.90 35.08
C LEU A 564 37.08 30.41 35.06
N PHE A 565 36.36 30.67 33.97
CA PHE A 565 35.00 30.18 33.81
C PHE A 565 34.96 28.64 33.80
N ASP A 566 35.87 27.98 33.10
CA ASP A 566 35.91 26.51 33.05
C ASP A 566 36.15 25.88 34.43
N VAL A 567 37.01 26.50 35.24
CA VAL A 567 37.20 26.13 36.64
C VAL A 567 35.91 26.33 37.44
N ILE A 568 35.24 27.48 37.31
CA ILE A 568 33.99 27.76 38.03
C ILE A 568 32.89 26.78 37.62
N TYR A 569 32.69 26.58 36.31
CA TYR A 569 31.65 25.73 35.77
C TYR A 569 31.86 24.26 36.18
N SER A 570 33.08 23.74 36.11
CA SER A 570 33.39 22.35 36.53
C SER A 570 33.10 22.07 38.01
N LEU A 571 33.19 23.08 38.87
CA LEU A 571 32.97 22.94 40.32
C LEU A 571 31.49 23.00 40.72
N VAL A 572 30.65 23.63 39.90
CA VAL A 572 29.20 23.72 40.11
C VAL A 572 28.46 22.55 39.45
N LYS A 573 29.14 21.83 38.55
CA LYS A 573 28.56 20.82 37.67
C LYS A 573 28.50 19.43 38.31
N GLU A 574 27.38 19.10 38.94
CA GLU A 574 26.95 17.70 39.10
C GLU A 574 25.90 17.38 38.01
N LYS A 575 26.35 17.01 36.80
CA LYS A 575 25.42 16.65 35.72
C LYS A 575 24.91 15.23 35.88
N LYS A 576 23.62 15.12 36.19
CA LYS A 576 22.87 13.85 36.25
C LYS A 576 21.83 13.70 35.15
N GLN A 577 21.63 14.71 34.30
CA GLN A 577 20.64 14.70 33.22
C GLN A 577 21.15 15.36 31.93
N PHE A 578 20.64 14.91 30.79
CA PHE A 578 20.83 15.49 29.45
C PHE A 578 19.53 15.33 28.64
N ALA A 579 19.43 15.98 27.48
CA ALA A 579 18.26 15.87 26.62
C ALA A 579 18.59 15.13 25.32
N VAL A 580 17.62 14.40 24.79
CA VAL A 580 17.72 13.65 23.53
C VAL A 580 16.52 14.01 22.67
N PHE A 581 16.75 14.20 21.38
CA PHE A 581 15.69 14.47 20.40
C PHE A 581 15.56 13.28 19.45
N ILE A 582 14.34 12.72 19.38
CA ILE A 582 14.02 11.58 18.52
C ILE A 582 13.45 12.03 17.17
N GLU A 583 13.40 11.13 16.19
CA GLU A 583 12.88 11.44 14.86
C GLU A 583 11.39 11.87 14.87
N ASP A 584 10.58 11.23 15.72
CA ASP A 584 9.13 11.46 15.83
C ASP A 584 8.61 10.85 17.13
N TYR A 585 7.59 11.46 17.76
CA TYR A 585 6.96 10.94 18.97
C TYR A 585 6.40 9.51 18.82
N ALA A 586 6.07 9.08 17.60
CA ALA A 586 5.64 7.70 17.33
C ALA A 586 6.68 6.64 17.72
N TYR A 587 7.97 6.99 17.74
CA TYR A 587 9.06 6.12 18.17
C TYR A 587 9.33 6.17 19.67
N TYR A 588 8.60 6.99 20.43
CA TYR A 588 8.85 7.22 21.85
C TYR A 588 8.97 5.93 22.66
N ASN A 589 8.02 5.01 22.51
CA ASN A 589 8.01 3.76 23.27
C ASN A 589 9.16 2.81 22.90
N GLU A 590 9.60 2.85 21.64
CA GLU A 590 10.73 2.07 21.13
C GLU A 590 12.03 2.65 21.70
N VAL A 591 12.28 3.94 21.50
CA VAL A 591 13.48 4.63 22.01
C VAL A 591 13.56 4.58 23.53
N LYS A 592 12.45 4.78 24.25
CA LYS A 592 12.40 4.68 25.72
C LYS A 592 12.85 3.30 26.19
N LYS A 593 12.40 2.25 25.51
CA LYS A 593 12.79 0.87 25.84
C LYS A 593 14.26 0.64 25.53
N ASP A 594 14.75 1.09 24.39
CA ASP A 594 16.15 0.94 24.02
C ASP A 594 17.07 1.70 24.99
N LEU A 595 16.70 2.91 25.40
CA LEU A 595 17.42 3.66 26.44
C LEU A 595 17.44 2.91 27.78
N LEU A 596 16.31 2.31 28.18
CA LEU A 596 16.21 1.50 29.39
C LEU A 596 17.09 0.24 29.33
N ASP A 597 17.07 -0.46 28.19
CA ASP A 597 17.90 -1.64 27.94
C ASP A 597 19.41 -1.29 27.96
N ASN A 598 19.76 -0.03 27.70
CA ASN A 598 21.12 0.52 27.79
C ASN A 598 21.45 1.19 29.15
N GLY A 599 20.61 1.05 30.17
CA GLY A 599 20.89 1.54 31.54
C GLY A 599 20.50 3.00 31.80
N TYR A 600 19.69 3.59 30.93
CA TYR A 600 19.19 4.97 31.08
C TYR A 600 17.71 5.00 31.47
N ASP A 601 17.34 5.94 32.31
CA ASP A 601 15.94 6.29 32.55
C ASP A 601 15.59 7.52 31.72
N SER A 602 14.38 7.56 31.17
CA SER A 602 13.95 8.65 30.30
C SER A 602 12.51 9.10 30.53
N LEU A 603 12.32 10.41 30.42
CA LEU A 603 11.07 11.11 30.64
C LEU A 603 10.70 11.93 29.39
N SER A 604 9.47 11.77 28.88
CA SER A 604 8.97 12.63 27.82
C SER A 604 8.48 13.94 28.42
N CYS A 605 9.05 15.07 27.97
CA CYS A 605 8.59 16.40 28.37
C CYS A 605 7.14 16.62 27.93
N PHE A 606 6.80 16.19 26.71
CA PHE A 606 5.47 16.29 26.13
C PHE A 606 4.41 15.48 26.90
N GLU A 607 4.68 14.20 27.20
CA GLU A 607 3.74 13.36 27.95
C GLU A 607 3.56 13.88 29.38
N SER A 608 4.65 14.28 30.03
CA SER A 608 4.61 14.82 31.40
C SER A 608 3.85 16.15 31.49
N SER A 609 3.84 16.92 30.39
CA SER A 609 3.13 18.20 30.28
C SER A 609 1.67 18.03 29.84
N THR A 610 1.20 16.79 29.63
CA THR A 610 -0.17 16.53 29.18
C THR A 610 -1.16 16.58 30.35
N LYS A 611 -2.06 17.58 30.35
CA LYS A 611 -3.15 17.67 31.35
C LYS A 611 -4.39 16.86 30.98
N GLY A 612 -4.55 16.54 29.71
CA GLY A 612 -5.71 15.81 29.20
C GLY A 612 -5.81 15.87 27.68
N TYR A 613 -7.03 15.71 27.17
CA TYR A 613 -7.31 15.71 25.74
C TYR A 613 -8.26 16.85 25.36
N ASP A 614 -8.03 17.42 24.18
CA ASP A 614 -8.96 18.35 23.54
C ASP A 614 -10.11 17.53 22.96
N GLU A 615 -11.28 17.61 23.59
CA GLU A 615 -12.48 16.86 23.22
C GLU A 615 -12.83 17.05 21.73
N ASN A 616 -12.67 18.26 21.18
CA ASN A 616 -13.00 18.53 19.78
C ASN A 616 -12.03 17.81 18.85
N LYS A 617 -10.72 17.83 19.14
CA LYS A 617 -9.72 17.14 18.33
C LYS A 617 -9.87 15.62 18.41
N VAL A 618 -10.22 15.09 19.57
CA VAL A 618 -10.54 13.66 19.75
C VAL A 618 -11.77 13.26 18.93
N ILE A 619 -12.84 14.07 18.96
CA ILE A 619 -14.04 13.84 18.15
C ILE A 619 -13.70 13.84 16.66
N ILE A 620 -12.95 14.84 16.18
CA ILE A 620 -12.51 14.93 14.78
C ILE A 620 -11.73 13.69 14.35
N ARG A 621 -10.79 13.23 15.19
CA ARG A 621 -10.03 11.99 14.97
C ARG A 621 -10.94 10.77 14.83
N TYR A 622 -11.90 10.60 15.74
CA TYR A 622 -12.84 9.47 15.66
C TYR A 622 -13.76 9.56 14.44
N VAL A 623 -14.21 10.76 14.07
CA VAL A 623 -15.01 10.98 12.86
C VAL A 623 -14.20 10.62 11.60
N ASN A 624 -12.94 11.06 11.50
CA ASN A 624 -12.06 10.73 10.38
C ASN A 624 -11.80 9.22 10.26
N LEU A 625 -11.61 8.53 11.39
CA LEU A 625 -11.46 7.08 11.43
C LEU A 625 -12.75 6.38 10.96
N ALA A 626 -13.91 6.82 11.47
CA ALA A 626 -15.20 6.25 11.11
C ALA A 626 -15.51 6.42 9.61
N ILE A 627 -15.27 7.61 9.05
CA ILE A 627 -15.44 7.89 7.61
C ILE A 627 -14.51 6.97 6.80
N SER A 628 -13.26 6.83 7.23
CA SER A 628 -12.27 5.99 6.54
C SER A 628 -12.66 4.51 6.55
N ILE A 629 -13.17 3.99 7.67
CA ILE A 629 -13.69 2.61 7.79
C ILE A 629 -14.89 2.41 6.86
N VAL A 630 -15.87 3.32 6.89
CA VAL A 630 -17.07 3.23 6.06
C VAL A 630 -16.71 3.30 4.58
N ALA A 631 -15.85 4.24 4.17
CA ALA A 631 -15.38 4.36 2.79
C ALA A 631 -14.67 3.08 2.32
N PHE A 632 -13.77 2.53 3.13
CA PHE A 632 -13.09 1.27 2.85
C PHE A 632 -14.08 0.12 2.63
N VAL A 633 -15.05 -0.06 3.54
CA VAL A 633 -16.04 -1.14 3.43
C VAL A 633 -16.92 -0.93 2.20
N VAL A 634 -17.45 0.27 1.99
CA VAL A 634 -18.34 0.58 0.86
C VAL A 634 -17.64 0.35 -0.48
N ILE A 635 -16.42 0.87 -0.66
CA ILE A 635 -15.68 0.72 -1.92
C ILE A 635 -15.41 -0.75 -2.22
N ASN A 636 -14.96 -1.54 -1.23
CA ASN A 636 -14.69 -2.96 -1.43
C ASN A 636 -15.97 -3.77 -1.68
N VAL A 637 -17.07 -3.49 -0.96
CA VAL A 637 -18.36 -4.17 -1.18
C VAL A 637 -18.91 -3.86 -2.58
N VAL A 638 -18.93 -2.59 -2.99
CA VAL A 638 -19.34 -2.18 -4.33
C VAL A 638 -18.45 -2.83 -5.39
N GLY A 639 -17.13 -2.85 -5.17
CA GLY A 639 -16.16 -3.52 -6.04
C GLY A 639 -16.47 -5.01 -6.22
N VAL A 640 -16.74 -5.73 -5.12
CA VAL A 640 -17.14 -7.15 -5.16
C VAL A 640 -18.43 -7.35 -5.95
N ILE A 641 -19.44 -6.51 -5.75
CA ILE A 641 -20.73 -6.59 -6.47
C ILE A 641 -20.53 -6.36 -7.98
N LEU A 642 -19.74 -5.36 -8.37
CA LEU A 642 -19.45 -5.06 -9.77
C LEU A 642 -18.65 -6.19 -10.43
N LEU A 643 -17.59 -6.67 -9.78
CA LEU A 643 -16.81 -7.81 -10.27
C LEU A 643 -17.70 -9.04 -10.47
N PHE A 644 -18.52 -9.37 -9.48
CA PHE A 644 -19.44 -10.50 -9.57
C PHE A 644 -20.46 -10.35 -10.70
N THR A 645 -21.01 -9.14 -10.89
CA THR A 645 -21.95 -8.84 -11.97
C THR A 645 -21.29 -9.02 -13.35
N ILE A 646 -20.08 -8.51 -13.54
CA ILE A 646 -19.31 -8.69 -14.77
C ILE A 646 -19.01 -10.18 -15.03
N LEU A 647 -18.71 -10.95 -13.98
CA LEU A 647 -18.47 -12.38 -14.11
C LEU A 647 -19.74 -13.16 -14.50
N LYS A 648 -20.92 -12.78 -14.01
CA LYS A 648 -22.20 -13.43 -14.39
C LYS A 648 -22.47 -13.39 -15.89
N PHE A 649 -22.04 -12.33 -16.59
CA PHE A 649 -22.21 -12.24 -18.04
C PHE A 649 -21.47 -13.34 -18.82
N ARG A 650 -20.54 -14.09 -18.19
CA ARG A 650 -19.88 -15.25 -18.82
C ARG A 650 -20.69 -16.54 -18.80
N LYS A 651 -21.89 -16.55 -18.21
CA LYS A 651 -22.68 -17.78 -18.05
C LYS A 651 -22.77 -18.57 -19.37
N ASN A 652 -23.08 -17.88 -20.47
CA ASN A 652 -23.26 -18.49 -21.78
C ASN A 652 -21.93 -19.01 -22.36
N ASP A 653 -20.85 -18.23 -22.25
CA ASP A 653 -19.50 -18.66 -22.67
C ASP A 653 -19.08 -19.96 -21.95
N TYR A 654 -19.34 -20.05 -20.63
CA TYR A 654 -19.01 -21.24 -19.85
C TYR A 654 -19.86 -22.47 -20.20
N LEU A 655 -21.15 -22.28 -20.52
CA LEU A 655 -21.98 -23.35 -21.05
C LEU A 655 -21.38 -23.92 -22.34
N ILE A 656 -20.97 -23.02 -23.24
CA ILE A 656 -20.32 -23.41 -24.51
C ILE A 656 -19.01 -24.16 -24.24
N PHE A 657 -18.17 -23.70 -23.31
CA PHE A 657 -16.95 -24.42 -22.97
C PHE A 657 -17.22 -25.81 -22.38
N LYS A 658 -18.22 -25.94 -21.51
CA LYS A 658 -18.61 -27.22 -20.90
C LYS A 658 -19.13 -28.21 -21.95
N MET A 659 -19.88 -27.72 -22.94
CA MET A 659 -20.30 -28.51 -24.10
C MET A 659 -19.10 -29.02 -24.93
N ASN A 660 -18.01 -28.26 -24.97
CA ASN A 660 -16.76 -28.68 -25.61
C ASN A 660 -15.90 -29.60 -24.71
N GLY A 661 -16.37 -29.98 -23.53
CA GLY A 661 -15.67 -30.90 -22.61
C GLY A 661 -14.68 -30.19 -21.67
N MET A 662 -14.85 -28.89 -21.43
CA MET A 662 -14.09 -28.18 -20.40
C MET A 662 -14.59 -28.57 -19.01
N SER A 663 -13.67 -28.92 -18.11
CA SER A 663 -14.02 -29.25 -16.74
C SER A 663 -14.38 -28.04 -15.89
N ASN A 664 -15.30 -28.24 -14.94
CA ASN A 664 -15.64 -27.21 -13.95
C ASN A 664 -14.40 -26.72 -13.19
N ASN A 665 -13.49 -27.63 -12.85
CA ASN A 665 -12.24 -27.30 -12.15
C ASN A 665 -11.29 -26.44 -13.00
N LEU A 666 -11.19 -26.69 -14.31
CA LEU A 666 -10.38 -25.86 -15.20
C LEU A 666 -10.94 -24.44 -15.34
N CYS A 667 -12.27 -24.33 -15.46
CA CYS A 667 -12.98 -23.06 -15.50
C CYS A 667 -12.71 -22.21 -14.24
N LYS A 668 -12.81 -22.82 -13.04
CA LYS A 668 -12.49 -22.17 -11.76
C LYS A 668 -11.03 -21.70 -11.73
N LYS A 669 -10.08 -22.54 -12.15
CA LYS A 669 -8.65 -22.19 -12.18
C LYS A 669 -8.36 -20.99 -13.08
N ILE A 670 -8.99 -20.92 -14.26
CA ILE A 670 -8.84 -19.77 -15.17
C ILE A 670 -9.36 -18.50 -14.52
N ASN A 671 -10.54 -18.53 -13.91
CA ASN A 671 -11.08 -17.32 -13.29
C ASN A 671 -10.25 -16.86 -12.07
N ILE A 672 -9.76 -17.79 -11.25
CA ILE A 672 -8.82 -17.45 -10.15
C ILE A 672 -7.58 -16.77 -10.73
N PHE A 673 -7.01 -17.36 -11.77
CA PHE A 673 -5.77 -16.90 -12.37
C PHE A 673 -5.91 -15.51 -13.02
N GLU A 674 -6.99 -15.26 -13.75
CA GLU A 674 -7.28 -13.94 -14.35
C GLU A 674 -7.38 -12.85 -13.26
N ILE A 675 -8.21 -13.08 -12.24
CA ILE A 675 -8.40 -12.10 -11.14
C ILE A 675 -7.11 -11.94 -10.34
N PHE A 676 -6.34 -13.03 -10.14
CA PHE A 676 -5.05 -12.99 -9.47
C PHE A 676 -4.04 -12.12 -10.22
N ILE A 677 -3.92 -12.28 -11.54
CA ILE A 677 -3.04 -11.43 -12.36
C ILE A 677 -3.44 -9.96 -12.21
N TYR A 678 -4.73 -9.64 -12.30
CA TYR A 678 -5.18 -8.26 -12.12
C TYR A 678 -4.82 -7.73 -10.74
N GLY A 679 -5.00 -8.53 -9.68
CA GLY A 679 -4.61 -8.17 -8.32
C GLY A 679 -3.11 -7.92 -8.15
N VAL A 680 -2.26 -8.77 -8.73
CA VAL A 680 -0.80 -8.59 -8.68
C VAL A 680 -0.38 -7.32 -9.41
N ILE A 681 -0.90 -7.09 -10.62
CA ILE A 681 -0.59 -5.87 -11.39
C ILE A 681 -1.10 -4.63 -10.64
N SER A 682 -2.32 -4.67 -10.08
CA SER A 682 -2.87 -3.57 -9.30
C SER A 682 -2.04 -3.28 -8.05
N TYR A 683 -1.60 -4.31 -7.32
CA TYR A 683 -0.74 -4.16 -6.15
C TYR A 683 0.61 -3.52 -6.50
N ILE A 684 1.27 -4.01 -7.55
CA ILE A 684 2.54 -3.44 -8.03
C ILE A 684 2.34 -1.98 -8.46
N LEU A 685 1.26 -1.69 -9.20
CA LEU A 685 0.98 -0.33 -9.67
C LEU A 685 0.70 0.62 -8.50
N VAL A 686 -0.02 0.18 -7.45
CA VAL A 686 -0.24 0.98 -6.25
C VAL A 686 1.07 1.25 -5.53
N ILE A 687 1.97 0.27 -5.40
CA ILE A 687 3.30 0.51 -4.80
C ILE A 687 4.11 1.52 -5.62
N ILE A 688 4.15 1.36 -6.94
CA ILE A 688 4.87 2.30 -7.83
C ILE A 688 4.28 3.70 -7.68
N LEU A 689 2.95 3.83 -7.67
CA LEU A 689 2.27 5.11 -7.49
C LEU A 689 2.62 5.72 -6.13
N VAL A 690 2.64 4.94 -5.06
CA VAL A 690 3.01 5.38 -3.71
C VAL A 690 4.45 5.86 -3.65
N LEU A 691 5.40 5.09 -4.20
CA LEU A 691 6.82 5.47 -4.24
C LEU A 691 7.05 6.73 -5.08
N LEU A 692 6.32 6.88 -6.19
CA LEU A 692 6.39 8.05 -7.05
C LEU A 692 5.81 9.29 -6.34
N VAL A 693 4.66 9.16 -5.68
CA VAL A 693 4.07 10.24 -4.88
C VAL A 693 5.01 10.64 -3.75
N PHE A 694 5.61 9.68 -3.06
CA PHE A 694 6.59 9.95 -1.99
C PHE A 694 7.83 10.67 -2.50
N GLY A 695 8.42 10.22 -3.62
CA GLY A 695 9.63 10.82 -4.17
C GLY A 695 9.45 12.20 -4.82
N LEU A 696 8.23 12.56 -5.23
CA LEU A 696 7.94 13.83 -5.89
C LEU A 696 7.25 14.87 -4.99
N THR A 697 6.66 14.45 -3.87
CA THR A 697 5.89 15.36 -3.02
C THR A 697 6.79 16.08 -2.01
N LYS A 698 6.64 17.41 -1.93
CA LYS A 698 7.11 18.22 -0.78
C LYS A 698 5.99 18.53 0.21
N ASN A 699 4.82 17.91 0.04
CA ASN A 699 3.68 18.16 0.90
C ASN A 699 3.86 17.45 2.24
N GLU A 700 4.05 18.23 3.29
CA GLU A 700 4.26 17.74 4.66
C GLU A 700 3.13 16.83 5.15
N VAL A 701 1.87 17.11 4.79
CA VAL A 701 0.72 16.29 5.22
C VAL A 701 0.80 14.88 4.66
N LEU A 702 1.19 14.75 3.38
CA LEU A 702 1.38 13.44 2.77
C LEU A 702 2.59 12.73 3.38
N LEU A 703 3.73 13.42 3.46
CA LEU A 703 4.95 12.86 4.05
C LEU A 703 4.69 12.35 5.48
N ASP A 704 4.03 13.14 6.31
CA ASP A 704 3.61 12.76 7.66
C ASP A 704 2.70 11.53 7.67
N ALA A 705 1.71 11.46 6.79
CA ALA A 705 0.83 10.30 6.72
C ALA A 705 1.61 9.00 6.35
N TYR A 706 2.61 9.11 5.48
CA TYR A 706 3.44 7.98 5.06
C TYR A 706 4.49 7.54 6.08
N LYS A 707 4.96 8.42 6.99
CA LYS A 707 5.94 8.09 8.04
C LYS A 707 5.54 6.86 8.87
N TYR A 708 4.23 6.63 9.04
CA TYR A 708 3.69 5.54 9.83
C TYR A 708 3.65 4.18 9.10
N VAL A 709 3.84 4.17 7.77
CA VAL A 709 3.78 2.95 6.96
C VAL A 709 5.11 2.22 7.02
N ARG A 710 5.06 0.93 7.38
CA ARG A 710 6.20 0.03 7.51
C ARG A 710 6.17 -1.04 6.42
N PHE A 711 7.30 -1.72 6.23
CA PHE A 711 7.40 -2.83 5.27
C PHE A 711 6.30 -3.89 5.45
N TYR A 712 5.96 -4.23 6.70
CA TYR A 712 4.91 -5.23 6.97
C TYR A 712 3.50 -4.78 6.58
N ASP A 713 3.23 -3.47 6.45
CA ASP A 713 1.91 -2.99 5.99
C ASP A 713 1.68 -3.29 4.52
N TYR A 714 2.74 -3.24 3.71
CA TYR A 714 2.69 -3.68 2.31
C TYR A 714 2.40 -5.20 2.25
N LEU A 715 2.96 -5.99 3.17
CA LEU A 715 2.64 -7.42 3.28
C LEU A 715 1.17 -7.64 3.69
N ILE A 716 0.64 -6.85 4.62
CA ILE A 716 -0.79 -6.90 5.00
C ILE A 716 -1.66 -6.55 3.80
N LEU A 717 -1.30 -5.53 3.02
CA LEU A 717 -2.00 -5.16 1.79
C LEU A 717 -1.99 -6.31 0.76
N LEU A 718 -0.86 -6.97 0.55
CA LEU A 718 -0.74 -8.12 -0.33
C LEU A 718 -1.64 -9.28 0.13
N LEU A 719 -1.59 -9.62 1.42
CA LEU A 719 -2.39 -10.69 2.00
C LEU A 719 -3.89 -10.39 1.91
N SER A 720 -4.31 -9.17 2.24
CA SER A 720 -5.72 -8.75 2.15
C SER A 720 -6.25 -8.80 0.72
N THR A 721 -5.43 -8.39 -0.26
CA THR A 721 -5.75 -8.50 -1.70
C THR A 721 -5.91 -9.97 -2.10
N GLY A 722 -5.01 -10.85 -1.64
CA GLY A 722 -5.11 -12.30 -1.87
C GLY A 722 -6.39 -12.91 -1.29
N VAL A 723 -6.78 -12.53 -0.07
CA VAL A 723 -8.02 -12.99 0.57
C VAL A 723 -9.25 -12.55 -0.24
N LEU A 724 -9.28 -11.30 -0.70
CA LEU A 724 -10.36 -10.76 -1.52
C LEU A 724 -10.51 -11.52 -2.85
N ILE A 725 -9.39 -11.80 -3.53
CA ILE A 725 -9.37 -12.59 -4.78
C ILE A 725 -9.94 -13.99 -4.55
N LEU A 726 -9.50 -14.67 -3.50
CA LEU A 726 -9.99 -16.01 -3.14
C LEU A 726 -11.48 -15.99 -2.80
N PHE A 727 -11.95 -14.97 -2.09
CA PHE A 727 -13.34 -14.81 -1.73
C PHE A 727 -14.25 -14.62 -2.97
N ILE A 728 -13.89 -13.69 -3.85
CA ILE A 728 -14.63 -13.42 -5.09
C ILE A 728 -14.68 -14.67 -5.98
N SER A 729 -13.55 -15.36 -6.12
CA SER A 729 -13.50 -16.58 -6.91
C SER A 729 -14.40 -17.68 -6.33
N ARG A 730 -14.41 -17.86 -5.00
CA ARG A 730 -15.31 -18.83 -4.35
C ARG A 730 -16.78 -18.47 -4.57
N LEU A 731 -17.16 -17.20 -4.45
CA LEU A 731 -18.53 -16.75 -4.72
C LEU A 731 -18.94 -17.04 -6.16
N PHE A 732 -18.06 -16.75 -7.12
CA PHE A 732 -18.35 -17.02 -8.52
C PHE A 732 -18.41 -18.51 -8.85
N SER A 733 -17.51 -19.31 -8.28
CA SER A 733 -17.51 -20.76 -8.44
C SER A 733 -18.82 -21.39 -7.98
N LYS A 734 -19.32 -20.99 -6.79
CA LYS A 734 -20.62 -21.44 -6.27
C LYS A 734 -21.79 -20.98 -7.15
N PHE A 735 -21.69 -19.80 -7.75
CA PHE A 735 -22.71 -19.31 -8.68
C PHE A 735 -22.77 -20.17 -9.95
N LEU A 736 -21.62 -20.52 -10.52
CA LEU A 736 -21.54 -21.40 -11.69
C LEU A 736 -22.14 -22.78 -11.39
N GLU A 737 -21.72 -23.43 -10.30
CA GLU A 737 -22.22 -24.76 -9.91
C GLU A 737 -23.74 -24.83 -9.79
N LYS A 738 -24.38 -23.79 -9.24
CA LYS A 738 -25.83 -23.77 -9.02
C LYS A 738 -26.65 -23.44 -10.26
N ARG A 739 -26.11 -22.68 -11.21
CA ARG A 739 -26.88 -22.04 -12.30
C ARG A 739 -26.44 -22.44 -13.71
N VAL A 740 -25.36 -23.21 -13.84
CA VAL A 740 -24.81 -23.68 -15.12
C VAL A 740 -24.98 -25.21 -15.17
N LYS A 741 -26.25 -25.64 -15.20
CA LYS A 741 -26.61 -27.01 -15.57
C LYS A 741 -26.86 -27.03 -17.07
N ILE A 742 -26.26 -27.98 -17.78
CA ILE A 742 -26.43 -28.09 -19.24
C ILE A 742 -27.92 -28.33 -19.59
N SER A 743 -28.65 -29.02 -18.71
CA SER A 743 -30.08 -29.28 -18.82
C SER A 743 -30.99 -28.03 -18.81
N SER A 744 -30.49 -26.85 -18.43
CA SER A 744 -31.31 -25.63 -18.36
C SER A 744 -31.36 -24.83 -19.68
N ILE A 745 -30.81 -25.37 -20.78
CA ILE A 745 -30.83 -24.71 -22.10
C ILE A 745 -32.01 -25.18 -22.95
N SER A 746 -32.62 -26.32 -22.61
CA SER A 746 -33.82 -26.82 -23.28
C SER A 746 -35.12 -26.16 -22.81
N GLU A 747 -35.04 -25.16 -21.92
CA GLU A 747 -36.21 -24.46 -21.34
C GLU A 747 -36.47 -23.07 -21.97
N ASP A 748 -35.56 -22.54 -22.79
CA ASP A 748 -35.69 -21.22 -23.43
C ASP A 748 -36.05 -21.30 -24.93
#